data_AF-A0AAJ8K991-F1
#
_entry.id   AF-A0AAJ8K991-F1
#
_cell.length_a   1.000
_cell.length_b   1.000
_cell.length_c   1.000
_cell.angle_alpha   90.00
_cell.angle_beta   90.00
_cell.angle_gamma   90.00
#
_symmetry.space_group_name_H-M   'P 1'
#
loop_
_entity.id
_entity.type
_entity.pdbx_description
1 polymer ?
#
loop_
_entity_poly.entity_id
_entity_poly.type
_entity_poly.pdbx_seq_one_letter_code
_entity_poly.pdbx_strand_id
1 'polypeptide(L)'
;MDSMHPDPAPAPPPSLEDIKAQVSRLEAAHKQKGLPLSGRIIHVMHHLPVEIVRIVPAESLEAGGMLSPPMTPEFKPEDVEAKVESADAKWRIHARTAHPALVSGIKSLSDTHDQILVAWTGEVLLQPDTNASPQPTSQATFPSIAQNLLAPFSNQHETPSPTSPSMPAPPNESPLMVFGGEFNDQEKKDVEKELERFTEVEQKFEEGGRLKYLPVFLPPDVSKGHYEGFCKKTLWPLFHYLLWLDSTATVPSPDPSWLAYHKTNQMFAQRVAEVYRPGDLIICHDYHLLLAPKMIREALGQVFHPNAGWGTAHPSPAAHHANKRFDWDQSQQATPTNNNNNDKSKTEKLGGFLSNVGSALGQHLSVGGEHAAPVEVMIGMFMHTPWPSSEIFRCLPTRREILDGMLGANLVSFQTYSYSRHFVSTCIRVCGYESTPGGVDANGQVTAVGYCPIGLDVKRVIHDRELPGVIPKMEALRQLYKDKKIIVGREKLDVAKGVYNKLQAFEKFLQVYPEWRGKVVLIQVTTPALSESPKLERMTAELVSHINGTYGSLDFTPVHHYHQALEKDEYFGLLSVADLALITSLRDGMNTTSMEFILCQDKTNKSPLVLSEFMGTVASFQSALQINPHDLLGVAHAINKGLNMPQSEKDDRHENLLNSVLGHTSYTWAATILKQLLENVGGEHTAHQTPALDVNKFSAAYKGAKKRLMLFDYDGTLTPIVKVPSHAVPTERTLTAISTLAQDPKNVVYLISGRDGDFLEEHWGHVENLGMSAEHGSFVKQPGDEEFTNMTEALDMSWMSEVEEIFKYYTERTTGATIEVKKASITWHYRNSDPDFGEFQCKQCLDLLESSLAPRRPIEVLVGKKNLEVRPLAVNKGEIVKRLMYENPDADLIFCAGDDKTDEDMFRSLRTVFPPGGVHTSDPIIMKPPVAVTSTLDPEEVAELKDVELHIRPDEIFATTVGPPAKKTLAGWHVTCPEEVVEALETLLEMQ
;
A
#
# COMPACT_ATOMS: atom_id res chain seq x y z
N MET A 1 -15.56 -7.12 12.78
CA MET A 1 -14.60 -6.01 13.00
C MET A 1 -15.06 -4.76 12.26
N ASP A 2 -15.33 -4.85 10.95
CA ASP A 2 -15.82 -3.70 10.15
C ASP A 2 -17.15 -3.09 10.66
N SER A 3 -18.06 -3.92 11.22
CA SER A 3 -19.33 -3.44 11.81
C SER A 3 -19.19 -2.63 13.12
N MET A 4 -18.04 -2.70 13.80
CA MET A 4 -17.81 -1.95 15.04
C MET A 4 -17.29 -0.53 14.79
N HIS A 5 -16.84 -0.25 13.57
CA HIS A 5 -16.36 1.06 13.15
C HIS A 5 -16.82 1.34 11.71
N PRO A 6 -18.09 1.79 11.53
CA PRO A 6 -18.60 2.07 10.19
C PRO A 6 -17.75 3.13 9.50
N ASP A 7 -17.58 2.99 8.19
CA ASP A 7 -16.94 4.04 7.38
C ASP A 7 -17.70 5.36 7.57
N PRO A 8 -17.01 6.50 7.70
CA PRO A 8 -17.66 7.79 7.84
C PRO A 8 -18.57 8.06 6.65
N ALA A 9 -19.69 8.75 6.88
CA ALA A 9 -20.58 9.16 5.80
C ALA A 9 -19.78 9.97 4.75
N PRO A 10 -19.87 9.62 3.46
CA PRO A 10 -19.09 10.30 2.43
C PRO A 10 -19.46 11.77 2.39
N ALA A 11 -18.46 12.64 2.45
CA ALA A 11 -18.64 14.06 2.15
C ALA A 11 -19.13 14.21 0.69
N PRO A 12 -19.94 15.24 0.37
CA PRO A 12 -20.33 15.48 -1.02
C PRO A 12 -19.06 15.61 -1.88
N PRO A 13 -18.92 14.80 -2.94
CA PRO A 13 -17.69 14.77 -3.72
C PRO A 13 -17.49 16.12 -4.43
N PRO A 14 -16.27 16.69 -4.42
CA PRO A 14 -15.97 17.87 -5.21
C PRO A 14 -16.17 17.56 -6.70
N SER A 15 -16.56 18.57 -7.49
CA SER A 15 -16.73 18.36 -8.92
C SER A 15 -15.40 18.00 -9.59
N LEU A 16 -15.44 17.28 -10.72
CA LEU A 16 -14.24 16.94 -11.48
C LEU A 16 -13.43 18.20 -11.86
N GLU A 17 -14.12 19.29 -12.20
CA GLU A 17 -13.50 20.58 -12.53
C GLU A 17 -12.77 21.17 -11.32
N ASP A 18 -13.36 21.10 -10.12
CA ASP A 18 -12.73 21.56 -8.89
C ASP A 18 -11.47 20.75 -8.56
N ILE A 19 -11.51 19.43 -8.72
CA ILE A 19 -10.35 18.55 -8.49
C ILE A 19 -9.24 18.88 -9.49
N LYS A 20 -9.56 19.00 -10.79
CA LYS A 20 -8.60 19.39 -11.83
C LYS A 20 -7.98 20.76 -11.52
N ALA A 21 -8.79 21.74 -11.09
CA ALA A 21 -8.30 23.06 -10.70
C ALA A 21 -7.41 23.04 -9.45
N GLN A 22 -7.62 22.10 -8.52
CA GLN A 22 -6.74 21.89 -7.36
C GLN A 22 -5.41 21.23 -7.78
N VAL A 23 -5.46 20.22 -8.65
CA VAL A 23 -4.26 19.61 -9.25
C VAL A 23 -3.39 20.68 -9.92
N SER A 24 -3.96 21.48 -10.83
CA SER A 24 -3.19 22.55 -11.51
C SER A 24 -2.62 23.58 -10.53
N ARG A 25 -3.33 23.89 -9.44
CA ARG A 25 -2.82 24.79 -8.38
C ARG A 25 -1.64 24.18 -7.63
N LEU A 26 -1.70 22.89 -7.28
CA LEU A 26 -0.61 22.18 -6.60
C LEU A 26 0.63 22.13 -7.49
N GLU A 27 0.47 21.75 -8.76
CA GLU A 27 1.58 21.71 -9.71
C GLU A 27 2.23 23.08 -9.91
N ALA A 28 1.44 24.14 -10.02
CA ALA A 28 1.94 25.51 -10.13
C ALA A 28 2.72 25.92 -8.86
N ALA A 29 2.21 25.57 -7.67
CA ALA A 29 2.89 25.85 -6.40
C ALA A 29 4.22 25.08 -6.28
N HIS A 30 4.26 23.81 -6.70
CA HIS A 30 5.49 23.00 -6.70
C HIS A 30 6.54 23.53 -7.68
N LYS A 31 6.11 23.93 -8.88
CA LYS A 31 6.98 24.61 -9.86
C LYS A 31 7.54 25.92 -9.31
N GLN A 32 6.75 26.71 -8.58
CA GLN A 32 7.21 27.94 -7.92
C GLN A 32 8.25 27.67 -6.81
N LYS A 33 8.13 26.52 -6.12
CA LYS A 33 9.11 26.07 -5.11
C LYS A 33 10.38 25.45 -5.71
N GLY A 34 10.51 25.38 -7.03
CA GLY A 34 11.66 24.78 -7.71
C GLY A 34 11.67 23.26 -7.72
N LEU A 35 10.56 22.59 -7.38
CA LEU A 35 10.45 21.13 -7.46
C LEU A 35 10.18 20.73 -8.92
N PRO A 36 11.04 19.89 -9.54
CA PRO A 36 10.88 19.52 -10.93
C PRO A 36 9.68 18.57 -11.06
N LEU A 37 8.59 19.03 -11.69
CA LEU A 37 7.50 18.18 -12.18
C LEU A 37 7.59 18.13 -13.70
N SER A 38 7.68 16.93 -14.27
CA SER A 38 7.86 16.75 -15.72
C SER A 38 6.57 16.96 -16.51
N GLY A 39 5.40 16.90 -15.84
CA GLY A 39 4.08 16.85 -16.49
C GLY A 39 3.76 15.48 -17.10
N ARG A 40 4.52 14.44 -16.74
CA ARG A 40 4.34 13.08 -17.24
C ARG A 40 4.07 12.09 -16.11
N ILE A 41 3.13 11.18 -16.35
CA ILE A 41 2.73 10.13 -15.42
C ILE A 41 3.10 8.75 -15.99
N ILE A 42 3.72 7.91 -15.17
CA ILE A 42 4.01 6.51 -15.46
C ILE A 42 3.05 5.65 -14.64
N HIS A 43 2.11 5.01 -15.31
CA HIS A 43 1.25 4.01 -14.70
C HIS A 43 1.88 2.63 -14.81
N VAL A 44 1.88 1.88 -13.70
CA VAL A 44 2.43 0.52 -13.63
C VAL A 44 1.30 -0.42 -13.24
N MET A 45 0.86 -1.29 -14.15
CA MET A 45 -0.25 -2.22 -13.91
C MET A 45 0.07 -3.63 -14.39
N HIS A 46 -0.67 -4.63 -13.89
CA HIS A 46 -0.35 -6.03 -14.19
C HIS A 46 -0.40 -6.36 -15.69
N HIS A 47 -1.47 -6.02 -16.40
CA HIS A 47 -1.63 -6.35 -17.83
C HIS A 47 -1.83 -5.11 -18.70
N LEU A 48 -1.35 -5.18 -19.95
CA LEU A 48 -1.73 -4.19 -20.95
C LEU A 48 -3.24 -4.23 -21.20
N PRO A 49 -3.88 -3.07 -21.47
CA PRO A 49 -5.28 -2.96 -21.86
C PRO A 49 -5.48 -3.36 -23.33
N VAL A 50 -4.58 -4.17 -23.87
CA VAL A 50 -4.64 -4.75 -25.20
C VAL A 50 -4.32 -6.24 -25.14
N GLU A 51 -4.75 -6.95 -26.16
CA GLU A 51 -4.42 -8.35 -26.44
C GLU A 51 -3.52 -8.40 -27.66
N ILE A 52 -2.48 -9.23 -27.58
CA ILE A 52 -1.49 -9.39 -28.65
C ILE A 52 -1.71 -10.76 -29.26
N VAL A 53 -1.99 -10.77 -30.58
CA VAL A 53 -2.20 -11.99 -31.36
C VAL A 53 -1.06 -12.13 -32.36
N ARG A 54 -0.42 -13.28 -32.36
CA ARG A 54 0.59 -13.70 -33.34
C ARG A 54 -0.08 -14.52 -34.44
N ILE A 55 0.10 -14.10 -35.68
CA ILE A 55 -0.37 -14.84 -36.85
C ILE A 55 0.71 -15.85 -37.24
N VAL A 56 0.30 -17.11 -37.47
CA VAL A 56 1.21 -18.22 -37.75
C VAL A 56 0.73 -18.99 -38.99
N PRO A 57 1.62 -19.39 -39.92
CA PRO A 57 1.22 -20.24 -41.04
C PRO A 57 0.61 -21.56 -40.56
N ALA A 58 -0.47 -22.03 -41.19
CA ALA A 58 -1.21 -23.23 -40.78
C ALA A 58 -0.31 -24.48 -40.64
N GLU A 59 0.68 -24.65 -41.53
CA GLU A 59 1.64 -25.75 -41.53
C GLU A 59 2.57 -25.77 -40.30
N SER A 60 2.77 -24.62 -39.65
CA SER A 60 3.66 -24.48 -38.49
C SER A 60 3.01 -24.95 -37.17
N LEU A 61 1.68 -25.04 -37.14
CA LEU A 61 0.92 -25.49 -35.96
C LEU A 61 0.92 -27.02 -35.81
N GLU A 62 1.10 -27.77 -36.90
CA GLU A 62 1.19 -29.24 -36.86
C GLU A 62 2.59 -29.76 -36.48
N ALA A 63 3.64 -28.94 -36.63
CA ALA A 63 5.04 -29.35 -36.42
C ALA A 63 5.61 -29.01 -35.02
N GLY A 64 4.89 -28.24 -34.19
CA GLY A 64 5.37 -27.71 -32.92
C GLY A 64 4.74 -28.37 -31.69
N GLY A 65 5.49 -29.23 -30.99
CA GLY A 65 5.04 -29.96 -29.78
C GLY A 65 4.87 -29.15 -28.49
N MET A 66 4.46 -27.87 -28.54
CA MET A 66 4.26 -27.01 -27.36
C MET A 66 3.00 -26.11 -27.50
N LEU A 67 1.86 -26.70 -27.86
CA LEU A 67 0.57 -26.00 -27.92
C LEU A 67 -0.32 -26.47 -26.76
N SER A 68 -0.83 -25.53 -25.96
CA SER A 68 -1.92 -25.78 -25.02
C SER A 68 -3.26 -25.90 -25.77
N PRO A 69 -4.27 -26.61 -25.22
CA PRO A 69 -5.58 -26.76 -25.86
C PRO A 69 -6.23 -25.40 -26.17
N PRO A 70 -7.11 -25.34 -27.19
CA PRO A 70 -7.78 -24.10 -27.59
C PRO A 70 -8.54 -23.51 -26.40
N MET A 71 -8.28 -22.23 -26.11
CA MET A 71 -9.06 -21.49 -25.12
C MET A 71 -10.29 -20.90 -25.79
N THR A 72 -11.42 -20.88 -25.09
CA THR A 72 -12.52 -20.00 -25.47
C THR A 72 -12.07 -18.58 -25.08
N PRO A 73 -11.78 -17.67 -26.02
CA PRO A 73 -11.30 -16.36 -25.67
C PRO A 73 -12.36 -15.60 -24.85
N GLU A 74 -11.93 -14.73 -23.92
CA GLU A 74 -12.85 -13.79 -23.24
C GLU A 74 -13.50 -12.80 -24.23
N PHE A 75 -13.06 -12.80 -25.49
CA PHE A 75 -13.33 -11.78 -26.51
C PHE A 75 -13.40 -12.36 -27.93
N LYS A 76 -14.26 -11.78 -28.79
CA LYS A 76 -14.26 -12.04 -30.24
C LYS A 76 -13.49 -10.91 -30.96
N PRO A 77 -12.38 -11.20 -31.67
CA PRO A 77 -11.58 -10.20 -32.41
C PRO A 77 -12.36 -9.30 -33.39
N GLU A 78 -13.59 -9.66 -33.70
CA GLU A 78 -14.48 -9.03 -34.67
C GLU A 78 -15.18 -7.77 -34.14
N ASP A 79 -15.31 -7.65 -32.81
CA ASP A 79 -16.14 -6.62 -32.15
C ASP A 79 -15.41 -5.28 -31.87
N VAL A 80 -14.16 -5.10 -32.33
CA VAL A 80 -13.40 -3.83 -32.14
C VAL A 80 -13.36 -3.02 -33.44
N GLU A 81 -13.78 -1.75 -33.36
CA GLU A 81 -13.70 -0.78 -34.46
C GLU A 81 -12.25 -0.41 -34.83
N ALA A 82 -11.31 -0.47 -33.88
CA ALA A 82 -9.88 -0.21 -34.10
C ALA A 82 -9.08 -1.52 -34.22
N LYS A 83 -8.66 -1.86 -35.45
CA LYS A 83 -7.73 -2.96 -35.73
C LYS A 83 -6.46 -2.39 -36.35
N VAL A 84 -5.30 -2.78 -35.81
CA VAL A 84 -3.99 -2.49 -36.42
C VAL A 84 -3.31 -3.81 -36.75
N GLU A 85 -3.02 -3.98 -38.04
CA GLU A 85 -2.29 -5.13 -38.58
C GLU A 85 -0.87 -4.67 -38.98
N SER A 86 0.13 -5.52 -38.73
CA SER A 86 1.49 -5.23 -39.18
C SER A 86 1.58 -5.26 -40.71
N ALA A 87 2.53 -4.50 -41.28
CA ALA A 87 2.74 -4.44 -42.74
C ALA A 87 3.05 -5.82 -43.38
N ASP A 88 3.53 -6.77 -42.58
CA ASP A 88 3.84 -8.16 -42.96
C ASP A 88 2.81 -9.17 -42.41
N ALA A 89 1.68 -8.70 -41.86
CA ALA A 89 0.59 -9.50 -41.25
C ALA A 89 1.06 -10.56 -40.23
N LYS A 90 2.09 -10.26 -39.43
CA LYS A 90 2.65 -11.17 -38.41
C LYS A 90 2.02 -11.00 -37.02
N TRP A 91 1.57 -9.79 -36.69
CA TRP A 91 1.03 -9.44 -35.38
C TRP A 91 -0.26 -8.64 -35.53
N ARG A 92 -1.24 -8.87 -34.65
CA ARG A 92 -2.44 -8.05 -34.46
C ARG A 92 -2.57 -7.63 -33.02
N ILE A 93 -3.09 -6.42 -32.82
CA ILE A 93 -3.35 -5.85 -31.49
C ILE A 93 -4.83 -5.49 -31.40
N HIS A 94 -5.49 -5.96 -30.33
CA HIS A 94 -6.90 -5.70 -30.04
C HIS A 94 -7.05 -5.02 -28.68
N ALA A 95 -8.06 -4.17 -28.51
CA ALA A 95 -8.38 -3.61 -27.19
C ALA A 95 -8.91 -4.71 -26.26
N ARG A 96 -8.40 -4.75 -25.02
CA ARG A 96 -8.85 -5.67 -23.98
C ARG A 96 -10.00 -5.05 -23.20
N THR A 97 -11.06 -5.81 -22.94
CA THR A 97 -12.25 -5.33 -22.21
C THR A 97 -12.17 -5.45 -20.69
N ALA A 98 -11.05 -5.97 -20.15
CA ALA A 98 -10.82 -6.14 -18.72
C ALA A 98 -10.51 -4.80 -18.01
N HIS A 99 -10.98 -4.67 -16.77
CA HIS A 99 -10.74 -3.50 -15.90
C HIS A 99 -11.10 -2.13 -16.51
N PRO A 100 -12.30 -1.95 -17.09
CA PRO A 100 -12.67 -0.73 -17.84
C PRO A 100 -12.63 0.54 -16.99
N ALA A 101 -12.98 0.46 -15.71
CA ALA A 101 -12.93 1.59 -14.78
C ALA A 101 -11.50 2.13 -14.58
N LEU A 102 -10.51 1.24 -14.41
CA LEU A 102 -9.11 1.61 -14.25
C LEU A 102 -8.58 2.26 -15.53
N VAL A 103 -8.79 1.61 -16.68
CA VAL A 103 -8.26 2.07 -17.96
C VAL A 103 -8.88 3.43 -18.36
N SER A 104 -10.20 3.60 -18.20
CA SER A 104 -10.86 4.89 -18.47
C SER A 104 -10.37 6.00 -17.52
N GLY A 105 -10.15 5.68 -16.23
CA GLY A 105 -9.58 6.62 -15.29
C GLY A 105 -8.19 7.09 -15.70
N ILE A 106 -7.29 6.16 -16.07
CA ILE A 106 -5.97 6.49 -16.60
C ILE A 106 -6.09 7.40 -17.84
N LYS A 107 -6.85 6.98 -18.85
CA LYS A 107 -7.02 7.74 -20.10
C LYS A 107 -7.57 9.16 -19.85
N SER A 108 -8.40 9.35 -18.82
CA SER A 108 -8.97 10.66 -18.49
C SER A 108 -7.96 11.76 -18.11
N LEU A 109 -6.72 11.38 -17.76
CA LEU A 109 -5.65 12.32 -17.41
C LEU A 109 -4.88 12.84 -18.63
N SER A 110 -5.07 12.23 -19.81
CA SER A 110 -4.30 12.51 -21.02
C SER A 110 -4.48 13.92 -21.57
N ASP A 111 -5.54 14.64 -21.16
CA ASP A 111 -5.75 16.04 -21.55
C ASP A 111 -4.74 16.99 -20.89
N THR A 112 -4.13 16.55 -19.79
CA THR A 112 -3.31 17.41 -18.91
C THR A 112 -1.89 16.88 -18.74
N HIS A 113 -1.67 15.58 -18.92
CA HIS A 113 -0.39 14.93 -18.67
C HIS A 113 -0.04 13.99 -19.83
N ASP A 114 1.25 13.93 -20.16
CA ASP A 114 1.78 12.83 -20.98
C ASP A 114 1.74 11.53 -20.16
N GLN A 115 1.37 10.41 -20.79
CA GLN A 115 1.19 9.16 -20.05
C GLN A 115 1.96 7.99 -20.67
N ILE A 116 2.58 7.19 -19.81
CA ILE A 116 3.21 5.91 -20.16
C ILE A 116 2.58 4.81 -19.32
N LEU A 117 2.16 3.72 -19.95
CA LEU A 117 1.62 2.54 -19.29
C LEU A 117 2.62 1.38 -19.37
N VAL A 118 3.23 1.04 -18.25
CA VAL A 118 4.13 -0.11 -18.10
C VAL A 118 3.33 -1.31 -17.62
N ALA A 119 3.22 -2.35 -18.45
CA ALA A 119 2.46 -3.55 -18.10
C ALA A 119 2.95 -4.81 -18.80
N TRP A 120 2.66 -5.98 -18.23
CA TRP A 120 2.94 -7.26 -18.90
C TRP A 120 2.02 -7.43 -20.12
N THR A 121 2.56 -8.02 -21.19
CA THR A 121 1.84 -8.34 -22.42
C THR A 121 0.59 -9.19 -22.21
N GLY A 122 0.52 -9.91 -21.08
CA GLY A 122 -0.41 -11.02 -20.90
C GLY A 122 0.01 -12.22 -21.73
N GLU A 123 -0.86 -13.23 -21.74
CA GLU A 123 -0.74 -14.36 -22.66
C GLU A 123 -0.92 -13.89 -24.10
N VAL A 124 -0.06 -14.37 -24.98
CA VAL A 124 -0.07 -14.02 -26.40
C VAL A 124 -0.82 -15.10 -27.14
N LEU A 125 -1.82 -14.71 -27.93
CA LEU A 125 -2.67 -15.64 -28.65
C LEU A 125 -2.04 -15.98 -30.00
N LEU A 126 -2.26 -17.19 -30.49
CA LEU A 126 -1.82 -17.69 -31.78
C LEU A 126 -3.03 -17.89 -32.67
N GLN A 127 -2.98 -17.33 -33.88
CA GLN A 127 -4.03 -17.48 -34.87
C GLN A 127 -3.46 -18.04 -36.18
N PRO A 128 -4.07 -19.10 -36.76
CA PRO A 128 -3.66 -19.62 -38.07
C PRO A 128 -3.91 -18.59 -39.17
N ASP A 129 -2.96 -18.44 -40.10
CA ASP A 129 -3.14 -17.62 -41.30
C ASP A 129 -4.08 -18.32 -42.28
N THR A 130 -5.34 -17.89 -42.33
CA THR A 130 -6.39 -18.45 -43.20
C THR A 130 -6.39 -17.86 -44.60
N ASN A 131 -5.46 -16.98 -44.96
CA ASN A 131 -5.37 -16.42 -46.32
C ASN A 131 -4.72 -17.39 -47.34
N ALA A 132 -4.32 -18.60 -46.91
CA ALA A 132 -3.78 -19.66 -47.77
C ALA A 132 -4.79 -20.81 -47.98
N SER A 133 -5.71 -20.64 -48.94
CA SER A 133 -6.58 -21.64 -49.59
C SER A 133 -7.73 -22.31 -48.79
N PRO A 134 -8.95 -22.43 -49.36
CA PRO A 134 -10.08 -23.09 -48.72
C PRO A 134 -10.08 -24.61 -49.00
N GLN A 135 -10.09 -25.44 -47.96
CA GLN A 135 -10.64 -26.80 -48.05
C GLN A 135 -11.85 -26.93 -47.12
N PRO A 136 -12.97 -27.51 -47.59
CA PRO A 136 -14.14 -27.73 -46.75
C PRO A 136 -13.96 -29.05 -45.99
N THR A 137 -13.80 -28.99 -44.68
CA THR A 137 -14.00 -30.14 -43.80
C THR A 137 -15.23 -29.91 -42.93
N SER A 138 -15.98 -30.99 -42.72
CA SER A 138 -17.37 -31.06 -42.24
C SER A 138 -17.64 -30.29 -40.94
N GLN A 139 -18.61 -29.38 -41.01
CA GLN A 139 -19.11 -28.54 -39.93
C GLN A 139 -19.81 -29.33 -38.82
N ALA A 140 -19.44 -29.05 -37.57
CA ALA A 140 -20.34 -29.10 -36.42
C ALA A 140 -20.61 -27.65 -35.99
N THR A 141 -21.82 -27.16 -36.25
CA THR A 141 -22.26 -25.80 -35.93
C THR A 141 -22.79 -25.74 -34.49
N PHE A 142 -22.25 -24.86 -33.66
CA PHE A 142 -22.90 -24.41 -32.43
C PHE A 142 -23.66 -23.11 -32.72
N PRO A 143 -24.98 -23.03 -32.47
CA PRO A 143 -25.79 -21.84 -32.80
C PRO A 143 -25.50 -20.67 -31.84
N SER A 144 -25.61 -19.44 -32.36
CA SER A 144 -25.48 -18.22 -31.55
C SER A 144 -26.63 -18.07 -30.54
N ILE A 145 -26.39 -17.33 -29.45
CA ILE A 145 -27.37 -17.11 -28.36
C ILE A 145 -28.71 -16.59 -28.90
N ALA A 146 -28.70 -15.77 -29.96
CA ALA A 146 -29.91 -15.30 -30.63
C ALA A 146 -30.74 -16.43 -31.28
N GLN A 147 -30.10 -17.47 -31.82
CA GLN A 147 -30.80 -18.65 -32.35
C GLN A 147 -31.38 -19.54 -31.23
N ASN A 148 -30.69 -19.65 -30.10
CA ASN A 148 -31.21 -20.37 -28.92
C ASN A 148 -32.30 -19.57 -28.17
N LEU A 149 -32.28 -18.23 -28.24
CA LEU A 149 -33.30 -17.33 -27.72
C LEU A 149 -34.59 -17.32 -28.56
N LEU A 150 -34.52 -17.70 -29.85
CA LEU A 150 -35.62 -17.52 -30.82
C LEU A 150 -36.16 -18.83 -31.43
N ALA A 151 -35.66 -20.01 -31.06
CA ALA A 151 -36.17 -21.28 -31.58
C ALA A 151 -37.53 -21.64 -30.96
N PRO A 152 -38.64 -21.71 -31.72
CA PRO A 152 -39.88 -22.29 -31.22
C PRO A 152 -39.75 -23.82 -31.21
N PHE A 153 -40.22 -24.47 -30.15
CA PHE A 153 -40.55 -25.90 -30.21
C PHE A 153 -41.71 -26.10 -31.19
N SER A 154 -41.41 -26.40 -32.45
CA SER A 154 -42.44 -26.77 -33.44
C SER A 154 -42.26 -28.22 -33.89
N ASN A 155 -43.33 -28.99 -33.67
CA ASN A 155 -43.53 -30.37 -34.12
C ASN A 155 -43.30 -30.57 -35.63
N GLN A 156 -42.88 -31.78 -35.96
CA GLN A 156 -42.74 -32.34 -37.30
C GLN A 156 -44.02 -32.17 -38.15
N HIS A 157 -43.91 -31.59 -39.36
CA HIS A 157 -44.51 -32.10 -40.61
C HIS A 157 -44.09 -31.26 -41.85
N GLU A 158 -43.92 -31.97 -42.96
CA GLU A 158 -43.34 -31.69 -44.29
C GLU A 158 -43.86 -30.50 -45.14
N THR A 159 -42.97 -29.89 -45.95
CA THR A 159 -42.97 -29.69 -47.44
C THR A 159 -42.40 -28.32 -47.94
N PRO A 160 -41.82 -28.20 -49.18
CA PRO A 160 -40.72 -27.26 -49.46
C PRO A 160 -41.02 -26.03 -50.37
N SER A 161 -40.32 -24.91 -50.04
CA SER A 161 -39.77 -23.78 -50.87
C SER A 161 -40.70 -22.93 -51.79
N PRO A 162 -40.36 -21.67 -52.22
CA PRO A 162 -39.01 -21.08 -52.35
C PRO A 162 -38.78 -19.56 -52.02
N THR A 163 -37.47 -19.25 -51.93
CA THR A 163 -36.75 -17.98 -52.21
C THR A 163 -36.83 -16.79 -51.24
N SER A 164 -35.75 -16.58 -50.50
CA SER A 164 -35.27 -15.28 -49.99
C SER A 164 -33.74 -15.25 -50.11
N PRO A 165 -33.09 -14.09 -50.33
CA PRO A 165 -31.66 -14.02 -50.63
C PRO A 165 -30.84 -14.41 -49.40
N SER A 166 -29.90 -15.33 -49.58
CA SER A 166 -28.96 -15.75 -48.54
C SER A 166 -28.04 -14.59 -48.16
N MET A 167 -28.12 -14.15 -46.90
CA MET A 167 -27.05 -13.41 -46.25
C MET A 167 -25.77 -14.28 -46.22
N PRO A 168 -24.57 -13.69 -46.35
CA PRO A 168 -23.33 -14.46 -46.28
C PRO A 168 -23.21 -15.14 -44.91
N ALA A 169 -22.78 -16.39 -44.90
CA ALA A 169 -22.46 -17.11 -43.68
C ALA A 169 -21.32 -16.39 -42.92
N PRO A 170 -21.31 -16.41 -41.58
CA PRO A 170 -20.19 -15.87 -40.81
C PRO A 170 -18.89 -16.62 -41.18
N PRO A 171 -17.74 -15.93 -41.18
CA PRO A 171 -16.46 -16.56 -41.49
C PRO A 171 -16.15 -17.69 -40.50
N ASN A 172 -15.54 -18.77 -41.00
CA ASN A 172 -15.09 -19.91 -40.19
C ASN A 172 -14.11 -19.41 -39.10
N GLU A 173 -14.49 -19.49 -37.82
CA GLU A 173 -13.65 -19.10 -36.69
C GLU A 173 -12.55 -20.16 -36.45
N SER A 174 -11.29 -19.80 -36.69
CA SER A 174 -10.14 -20.63 -36.35
C SER A 174 -9.84 -20.58 -34.84
N PRO A 175 -9.55 -21.71 -34.17
CA PRO A 175 -9.27 -21.73 -32.74
C PRO A 175 -8.02 -20.91 -32.39
N LEU A 176 -8.11 -20.07 -31.37
CA LEU A 176 -6.97 -19.34 -30.79
C LEU A 176 -6.22 -20.25 -29.82
N MET A 177 -4.90 -20.36 -29.99
CA MET A 177 -4.01 -21.10 -29.06
C MET A 177 -3.17 -20.12 -28.24
N VAL A 178 -2.55 -20.56 -27.15
CA VAL A 178 -1.65 -19.70 -26.36
C VAL A 178 -0.20 -19.94 -26.77
N PHE A 179 0.54 -18.86 -26.98
CA PHE A 179 1.98 -18.89 -27.24
C PHE A 179 2.75 -19.24 -25.96
N GLY A 180 3.25 -20.48 -25.87
CA GLY A 180 4.05 -20.96 -24.74
C GLY A 180 5.57 -20.69 -24.85
N GLY A 181 6.01 -19.86 -25.81
CA GLY A 181 7.42 -19.58 -26.06
C GLY A 181 7.94 -18.28 -25.43
N GLU A 182 9.26 -18.09 -25.43
CA GLU A 182 9.87 -16.81 -25.07
C GLU A 182 10.02 -15.90 -26.29
N PHE A 183 9.86 -14.60 -26.08
CA PHE A 183 10.13 -13.59 -27.12
C PHE A 183 11.63 -13.44 -27.35
N ASN A 184 12.07 -13.57 -28.60
CA ASN A 184 13.41 -13.13 -28.98
C ASN A 184 13.50 -11.60 -29.12
N ASP A 185 14.71 -11.04 -29.16
CA ASP A 185 14.90 -9.58 -29.17
C ASP A 185 14.33 -8.87 -30.40
N GLN A 186 14.21 -9.56 -31.54
CA GLN A 186 13.57 -9.00 -32.72
C GLN A 186 12.03 -8.98 -32.54
N GLU A 187 11.45 -10.06 -32.02
CA GLU A 187 10.00 -10.12 -31.73
C GLU A 187 9.58 -9.08 -30.69
N LYS A 188 10.40 -8.83 -29.66
CA LYS A 188 10.14 -7.75 -28.68
C LYS A 188 10.04 -6.38 -29.37
N LYS A 189 11.01 -6.07 -30.25
CA LYS A 189 11.03 -4.82 -31.02
C LYS A 189 9.86 -4.71 -31.99
N ASP A 190 9.49 -5.82 -32.64
CA ASP A 190 8.33 -5.87 -33.54
C ASP A 190 7.05 -5.51 -32.78
N VAL A 191 6.81 -6.15 -31.63
CA VAL A 191 5.63 -5.91 -30.79
C VAL A 191 5.59 -4.48 -30.26
N GLU A 192 6.71 -3.94 -29.79
CA GLU A 192 6.79 -2.54 -29.33
C GLU A 192 6.42 -1.55 -30.45
N LYS A 193 6.89 -1.80 -31.68
CA LYS A 193 6.56 -0.97 -32.84
C LYS A 193 5.08 -1.05 -33.22
N GLU A 194 4.46 -2.22 -33.13
CA GLU A 194 3.03 -2.35 -33.38
C GLU A 194 2.19 -1.70 -32.28
N LEU A 195 2.61 -1.76 -31.01
CA LEU A 195 1.96 -1.04 -29.92
C LEU A 195 2.02 0.48 -30.12
N GLU A 196 3.13 1.01 -30.64
CA GLU A 196 3.24 2.43 -31.00
C GLU A 196 2.26 2.81 -32.13
N ARG A 197 2.13 1.97 -33.18
CA ARG A 197 1.13 2.18 -34.24
C ARG A 197 -0.30 2.10 -33.72
N PHE A 198 -0.59 1.14 -32.84
CA PHE A 198 -1.90 1.01 -32.20
C PHE A 198 -2.23 2.28 -31.42
N THR A 199 -1.28 2.81 -30.66
CA THR A 199 -1.43 4.08 -29.94
C THR A 199 -1.80 5.24 -30.87
N GLU A 200 -1.16 5.34 -32.05
CA GLU A 200 -1.45 6.39 -33.04
C GLU A 200 -2.85 6.26 -33.66
N VAL A 201 -3.35 5.03 -33.80
CA VAL A 201 -4.70 4.76 -34.30
C VAL A 201 -5.73 5.05 -33.23
N GLU A 202 -5.53 4.56 -32.01
CA GLU A 202 -6.41 4.79 -30.86
C GLU A 202 -6.62 6.30 -30.61
N GLN A 203 -5.55 7.10 -30.74
CA GLN A 203 -5.60 8.56 -30.62
C GLN A 203 -6.55 9.24 -31.63
N LYS A 204 -6.82 8.63 -32.79
CA LYS A 204 -7.74 9.21 -33.78
C LYS A 204 -9.22 9.00 -33.42
N PHE A 205 -9.51 8.01 -32.59
CA PHE A 205 -10.87 7.58 -32.25
C PHE A 205 -11.28 8.02 -30.83
N GLU A 206 -10.33 8.25 -29.92
CA GLU A 206 -10.62 8.67 -28.55
C GLU A 206 -10.27 10.15 -28.31
N GLU A 207 -11.20 10.90 -27.72
CA GLU A 207 -10.93 12.24 -27.17
C GLU A 207 -10.09 12.08 -25.88
N GLY A 208 -8.77 12.11 -26.02
CA GLY A 208 -7.82 12.06 -24.92
C GLY A 208 -6.41 11.85 -25.45
N GLY A 209 -5.45 12.66 -24.99
CA GLY A 209 -4.05 12.64 -25.44
C GLY A 209 -3.32 11.27 -25.39
N ARG A 210 -2.06 11.27 -25.83
CA ARG A 210 -1.26 10.09 -26.16
C ARG A 210 -0.92 9.22 -24.93
N LEU A 211 -1.56 8.04 -24.79
CA LEU A 211 -1.17 7.00 -23.84
C LEU A 211 -0.16 6.03 -24.49
N LYS A 212 1.11 6.09 -24.11
CA LYS A 212 2.14 5.18 -24.67
C LYS A 212 2.15 3.84 -23.94
N TYR A 213 1.95 2.74 -24.65
CA TYR A 213 2.10 1.38 -24.11
C TYR A 213 3.58 0.95 -24.07
N LEU A 214 4.03 0.46 -22.91
CA LEU A 214 5.37 -0.07 -22.70
C LEU A 214 5.31 -1.50 -22.14
N PRO A 215 5.56 -2.53 -22.97
CA PRO A 215 5.42 -3.91 -22.55
C PRO A 215 6.57 -4.34 -21.61
N VAL A 216 6.23 -5.20 -20.65
CA VAL A 216 7.15 -6.04 -19.88
C VAL A 216 7.01 -7.47 -20.38
N PHE A 217 8.07 -8.04 -20.92
CA PHE A 217 8.06 -9.42 -21.43
C PHE A 217 8.49 -10.39 -20.32
N LEU A 218 7.54 -11.13 -19.76
CA LEU A 218 7.81 -12.12 -18.71
C LEU A 218 8.04 -13.50 -19.34
N PRO A 219 9.07 -14.25 -18.91
CA PRO A 219 9.20 -15.67 -19.27
C PRO A 219 7.97 -16.49 -18.87
N PRO A 220 7.60 -17.56 -19.60
CA PRO A 220 6.43 -18.39 -19.28
C PRO A 220 6.43 -18.93 -17.84
N ASP A 221 7.55 -19.45 -17.36
CA ASP A 221 7.66 -19.98 -15.99
C ASP A 221 7.48 -18.88 -14.92
N VAL A 222 7.98 -17.68 -15.21
CA VAL A 222 7.89 -16.51 -14.31
C VAL A 222 6.46 -15.94 -14.31
N SER A 223 5.84 -15.77 -15.47
CA SER A 223 4.46 -15.27 -15.57
C SER A 223 3.46 -16.24 -14.94
N LYS A 224 3.59 -17.54 -15.20
CA LYS A 224 2.77 -18.58 -14.58
C LYS A 224 2.95 -18.64 -13.06
N GLY A 225 4.20 -18.69 -12.59
CA GLY A 225 4.49 -18.67 -11.16
C GLY A 225 4.04 -17.39 -10.45
N HIS A 226 4.10 -16.24 -11.14
CA HIS A 226 3.62 -14.96 -10.63
C HIS A 226 2.10 -14.93 -10.52
N TYR A 227 1.39 -15.13 -11.64
CA TYR A 227 -0.05 -14.89 -11.73
C TYR A 227 -0.88 -16.07 -11.20
N GLU A 228 -0.74 -17.26 -11.82
CA GLU A 228 -1.45 -18.47 -11.39
C GLU A 228 -0.91 -19.06 -10.07
N GLY A 229 0.36 -18.78 -9.78
CA GLY A 229 1.01 -19.15 -8.52
C GLY A 229 0.70 -18.15 -7.41
N PHE A 230 1.64 -17.27 -7.11
CA PHE A 230 1.60 -16.45 -5.89
C PHE A 230 0.39 -15.50 -5.84
N CYS A 231 0.03 -14.86 -6.95
CA CYS A 231 -1.08 -13.91 -6.98
C CYS A 231 -2.43 -14.61 -6.75
N LYS A 232 -2.76 -15.65 -7.53
CA LYS A 232 -4.08 -16.32 -7.45
C LYS A 232 -4.20 -17.38 -6.37
N LYS A 233 -3.10 -18.05 -5.99
CA LYS A 233 -3.13 -19.02 -4.89
C LYS A 233 -2.87 -18.34 -3.56
N THR A 234 -1.89 -17.46 -3.44
CA THR A 234 -1.48 -16.94 -2.12
C THR A 234 -2.15 -15.61 -1.76
N LEU A 235 -2.00 -14.57 -2.58
CA LEU A 235 -2.50 -13.22 -2.25
C LEU A 235 -4.02 -13.07 -2.38
N TRP A 236 -4.60 -13.56 -3.48
CA TRP A 236 -6.03 -13.39 -3.75
C TRP A 236 -6.91 -14.02 -2.66
N PRO A 237 -6.73 -15.29 -2.25
CA PRO A 237 -7.53 -15.87 -1.19
C PRO A 237 -7.32 -15.17 0.16
N LEU A 238 -6.08 -14.79 0.48
CA LEU A 238 -5.75 -14.06 1.71
C LEU A 238 -6.50 -12.72 1.79
N PHE A 239 -6.47 -11.93 0.73
CA PHE A 239 -7.08 -10.60 0.68
C PHE A 239 -8.61 -10.65 0.71
N HIS A 240 -9.18 -11.77 0.25
CA HIS A 240 -10.63 -12.02 0.25
C HIS A 240 -11.12 -12.85 1.45
N TYR A 241 -10.28 -13.08 2.47
CA TYR A 241 -10.62 -13.88 3.66
C TYR A 241 -11.05 -15.33 3.36
N LEU A 242 -10.59 -15.87 2.23
CA LEU A 242 -10.82 -17.24 1.82
C LEU A 242 -9.75 -18.17 2.41
N LEU A 243 -9.44 -18.02 3.71
CA LEU A 243 -8.41 -18.82 4.37
C LEU A 243 -8.69 -20.31 4.19
N TRP A 244 -7.65 -21.01 3.74
CA TRP A 244 -7.56 -22.40 3.28
C TRP A 244 -8.46 -23.41 4.02
N LEU A 245 -9.73 -23.49 3.59
CA LEU A 245 -10.73 -24.42 4.14
C LEU A 245 -10.50 -25.87 3.70
N ASP A 246 -9.62 -26.11 2.73
CA ASP A 246 -9.13 -27.46 2.44
C ASP A 246 -7.79 -27.66 3.17
N SER A 247 -7.85 -28.38 4.30
CA SER A 247 -6.74 -28.82 5.17
C SER A 247 -5.61 -29.60 4.45
N THR A 248 -5.68 -29.72 3.12
CA THR A 248 -4.75 -30.43 2.24
C THR A 248 -4.03 -29.49 1.25
N ALA A 249 -4.44 -28.23 1.12
CA ALA A 249 -3.70 -27.22 0.35
C ALA A 249 -2.55 -26.68 1.19
N THR A 250 -1.58 -27.54 1.51
CA THR A 250 -0.28 -27.08 1.99
C THR A 250 0.39 -26.35 0.83
N VAL A 251 0.26 -25.02 0.76
CA VAL A 251 1.27 -24.24 0.03
C VAL A 251 2.60 -24.63 0.67
N PRO A 252 3.57 -25.18 -0.09
CA PRO A 252 4.86 -25.52 0.47
C PRO A 252 5.42 -24.29 1.17
N SER A 253 6.02 -24.46 2.34
CA SER A 253 6.79 -23.39 2.97
C SER A 253 8.27 -23.72 2.76
N PRO A 254 9.02 -22.96 1.94
CA PRO A 254 8.62 -21.71 1.27
C PRO A 254 7.80 -21.94 -0.01
N ASP A 255 6.92 -20.98 -0.34
CA ASP A 255 6.11 -21.01 -1.58
C ASP A 255 7.05 -20.82 -2.78
N PRO A 256 7.21 -21.81 -3.67
CA PRO A 256 8.13 -21.69 -4.80
C PRO A 256 7.74 -20.55 -5.75
N SER A 257 6.47 -20.16 -5.75
CA SER A 257 5.91 -19.09 -6.59
C SER A 257 6.37 -17.69 -6.15
N TRP A 258 6.87 -17.55 -4.92
CA TRP A 258 7.41 -16.29 -4.41
C TRP A 258 8.54 -15.75 -5.26
N LEU A 259 9.45 -16.61 -5.73
CA LEU A 259 10.59 -16.21 -6.56
C LEU A 259 10.12 -15.61 -7.90
N ALA A 260 9.10 -16.20 -8.51
CA ALA A 260 8.48 -15.68 -9.72
C ALA A 260 7.77 -14.33 -9.47
N TYR A 261 7.12 -14.17 -8.32
CA TYR A 261 6.49 -12.92 -7.90
C TYR A 261 7.51 -11.79 -7.71
N HIS A 262 8.59 -12.07 -6.97
CA HIS A 262 9.69 -11.14 -6.77
C HIS A 262 10.39 -10.79 -8.09
N LYS A 263 10.67 -11.78 -8.94
CA LYS A 263 11.33 -11.56 -10.24
C LYS A 263 10.47 -10.71 -11.17
N THR A 264 9.16 -10.93 -11.19
CA THR A 264 8.22 -10.10 -11.95
C THR A 264 8.29 -8.64 -11.49
N ASN A 265 8.14 -8.37 -10.20
CA ASN A 265 8.21 -7.00 -9.66
C ASN A 265 9.56 -6.32 -9.98
N GLN A 266 10.67 -7.07 -9.94
CA GLN A 266 11.98 -6.57 -10.34
C GLN A 266 12.04 -6.18 -11.83
N MET A 267 11.49 -6.99 -12.72
CA MET A 267 11.46 -6.70 -14.17
C MET A 267 10.60 -5.46 -14.47
N PHE A 268 9.49 -5.29 -13.76
CA PHE A 268 8.68 -4.07 -13.83
C PHE A 268 9.46 -2.85 -13.36
N ALA A 269 10.15 -2.93 -12.22
CA ALA A 269 10.96 -1.83 -11.69
C ALA A 269 12.10 -1.41 -12.65
N GLN A 270 12.77 -2.39 -13.25
CA GLN A 270 13.79 -2.15 -14.28
C GLN A 270 13.20 -1.43 -15.50
N ARG A 271 12.03 -1.88 -15.99
CA ARG A 271 11.37 -1.25 -17.14
C ARG A 271 10.95 0.20 -16.85
N VAL A 272 10.50 0.48 -15.63
CA VAL A 272 10.20 1.86 -15.20
C VAL A 272 11.47 2.71 -15.15
N ALA A 273 12.56 2.19 -14.59
CA ALA A 273 13.83 2.90 -14.47
C ALA A 273 14.44 3.27 -15.84
N GLU A 274 14.25 2.44 -16.87
CA GLU A 274 14.71 2.72 -18.25
C GLU A 274 14.06 3.97 -18.88
N VAL A 275 12.84 4.32 -18.47
CA VAL A 275 12.06 5.41 -19.09
C VAL A 275 11.85 6.61 -18.18
N TYR A 276 12.10 6.46 -16.87
CA TYR A 276 11.95 7.50 -15.87
C TYR A 276 12.83 8.72 -16.17
N ARG A 277 12.28 9.90 -15.91
CA ARG A 277 13.00 11.17 -15.91
C ARG A 277 12.68 11.91 -14.61
N PRO A 278 13.62 12.72 -14.08
CA PRO A 278 13.37 13.51 -12.89
C PRO A 278 12.08 14.32 -12.99
N GLY A 279 11.21 14.16 -12.00
CA GLY A 279 9.91 14.83 -11.93
C GLY A 279 8.73 14.08 -12.53
N ASP A 280 8.92 12.87 -13.08
CA ASP A 280 7.80 12.00 -13.41
C ASP A 280 7.07 11.53 -12.14
N LEU A 281 5.76 11.42 -12.23
CA LEU A 281 4.93 10.80 -11.20
C LEU A 281 4.70 9.33 -11.55
N ILE A 282 4.91 8.43 -10.60
CA ILE A 282 4.74 6.98 -10.82
C ILE A 282 3.52 6.50 -10.02
N ILE A 283 2.62 5.73 -10.63
CA ILE A 283 1.44 5.17 -9.95
C ILE A 283 1.36 3.66 -10.22
N CYS A 284 1.61 2.85 -9.18
CA CYS A 284 1.51 1.39 -9.21
C CYS A 284 0.09 0.93 -8.87
N HIS A 285 -0.41 -0.10 -9.56
CA HIS A 285 -1.77 -0.60 -9.39
C HIS A 285 -1.83 -2.07 -8.95
N ASP A 286 -2.55 -2.29 -7.85
CA ASP A 286 -3.04 -3.57 -7.32
C ASP A 286 -2.00 -4.58 -6.80
N TYR A 287 -2.53 -5.68 -6.24
CA TYR A 287 -1.80 -6.71 -5.50
C TYR A 287 -0.77 -7.52 -6.29
N HIS A 288 -0.68 -7.35 -7.61
CA HIS A 288 0.34 -8.00 -8.43
C HIS A 288 1.72 -7.31 -8.27
N LEU A 289 1.71 -6.04 -7.89
CA LEU A 289 2.91 -5.19 -7.92
C LEU A 289 3.26 -4.61 -6.55
N LEU A 290 2.99 -5.36 -5.46
CA LEU A 290 3.23 -4.90 -4.09
C LEU A 290 4.70 -4.61 -3.75
N LEU A 291 5.66 -5.16 -4.50
CA LEU A 291 7.09 -4.92 -4.29
C LEU A 291 7.64 -3.80 -5.20
N ALA A 292 6.89 -3.44 -6.24
CA ALA A 292 7.35 -2.51 -7.26
C ALA A 292 7.72 -1.12 -6.69
N PRO A 293 6.99 -0.49 -5.76
CA PRO A 293 7.35 0.85 -5.28
C PRO A 293 8.77 0.91 -4.68
N LYS A 294 9.09 -0.01 -3.77
CA LYS A 294 10.45 -0.13 -3.21
C LYS A 294 11.49 -0.43 -4.29
N MET A 295 11.23 -1.42 -5.16
CA MET A 295 12.20 -1.83 -6.18
C MET A 295 12.47 -0.75 -7.24
N ILE A 296 11.46 0.07 -7.57
CA ILE A 296 11.61 1.23 -8.47
C ILE A 296 12.53 2.26 -7.82
N ARG A 297 12.32 2.55 -6.53
CA ARG A 297 13.16 3.49 -5.78
C ARG A 297 14.62 3.03 -5.76
N GLU A 298 14.85 1.75 -5.45
CA GLU A 298 16.18 1.13 -5.47
C GLU A 298 16.83 1.16 -6.86
N ALA A 299 16.08 0.84 -7.91
CA ALA A 299 16.56 0.87 -9.29
C ALA A 299 16.96 2.27 -9.77
N LEU A 300 16.38 3.32 -9.18
CA LEU A 300 16.70 4.72 -9.43
C LEU A 300 17.81 5.29 -8.52
N GLY A 301 18.46 4.44 -7.72
CA GLY A 301 19.57 4.83 -6.84
C GLY A 301 19.15 5.49 -5.54
N GLN A 302 17.85 5.46 -5.19
CA GLN A 302 17.34 5.88 -3.90
C GLN A 302 17.20 4.64 -3.01
N VAL A 303 18.06 4.51 -2.00
CA VAL A 303 18.05 3.31 -1.16
C VAL A 303 16.99 3.44 -0.06
N PHE A 304 16.03 2.50 -0.04
CA PHE A 304 15.04 2.37 1.02
C PHE A 304 15.48 1.31 2.04
N HIS A 305 15.85 1.72 3.24
CA HIS A 305 16.26 0.82 4.33
C HIS A 305 15.31 0.89 5.53
N PRO A 306 14.18 0.17 5.48
CA PRO A 306 13.23 0.13 6.59
C PRO A 306 13.68 -0.75 7.76
N ASN A 307 14.91 -1.29 7.76
CA ASN A 307 15.42 -2.23 8.79
C ASN A 307 16.77 -1.82 9.40
N ALA A 308 17.21 -0.57 9.25
CA ALA A 308 18.50 -0.11 9.78
C ALA A 308 18.60 -0.13 11.34
N GLY A 309 17.48 -0.28 12.06
CA GLY A 309 17.41 -0.18 13.52
C GLY A 309 17.33 -1.50 14.30
N TRP A 310 17.37 -2.66 13.64
CA TRP A 310 17.47 -3.95 14.33
C TRP A 310 18.76 -4.60 13.85
N GLY A 311 19.77 -4.61 14.71
CA GLY A 311 20.98 -5.39 14.48
C GLY A 311 20.59 -6.75 13.94
N THR A 312 21.27 -7.16 12.86
CA THR A 312 21.21 -8.51 12.35
C THR A 312 21.47 -9.45 13.52
N ALA A 313 20.40 -9.94 14.14
CA ALA A 313 20.41 -11.18 14.87
C ALA A 313 20.73 -12.23 13.80
N HIS A 314 22.02 -12.40 13.53
CA HIS A 314 22.54 -13.65 13.06
C HIS A 314 21.85 -14.75 13.87
N PRO A 315 21.37 -15.82 13.22
CA PRO A 315 20.95 -16.98 13.98
C PRO A 315 22.09 -17.35 14.94
N SER A 316 21.71 -17.60 16.20
CA SER A 316 22.55 -17.98 17.34
C SER A 316 23.87 -18.71 16.97
N PRO A 317 25.00 -18.49 17.69
CA PRO A 317 26.34 -19.01 17.36
C PRO A 317 26.51 -20.55 17.35
N ALA A 318 25.44 -21.33 17.41
CA ALA A 318 25.47 -22.77 17.21
C ALA A 318 25.73 -23.19 15.73
N ALA A 319 25.88 -22.24 14.80
CA ALA A 319 26.14 -22.51 13.37
C ALA A 319 27.54 -22.05 12.89
N HIS A 320 28.51 -21.81 13.78
CA HIS A 320 29.90 -21.49 13.39
C HIS A 320 30.88 -22.67 13.38
N HIS A 321 30.40 -23.90 13.62
CA HIS A 321 31.13 -25.13 13.32
C HIS A 321 30.43 -25.97 12.24
N ALA A 322 30.11 -25.36 11.09
CA ALA A 322 29.75 -26.11 9.89
C ALA A 322 30.20 -25.40 8.60
N ASN A 323 31.39 -24.76 8.62
CA ASN A 323 32.09 -24.40 7.39
C ASN A 323 32.95 -25.60 6.94
N LYS A 324 32.28 -26.68 6.54
CA LYS A 324 32.85 -27.73 5.70
C LYS A 324 31.87 -27.99 4.58
N ARG A 325 32.34 -27.77 3.35
CA ARG A 325 31.78 -28.25 2.09
C ARG A 325 30.93 -29.50 2.31
N PHE A 326 29.61 -29.35 2.18
CA PHE A 326 28.71 -30.48 2.02
C PHE A 326 28.47 -30.66 0.52
N ASP A 327 29.29 -31.55 -0.05
CA ASP A 327 29.03 -32.21 -1.33
C ASP A 327 27.70 -32.96 -1.23
N TRP A 328 26.77 -32.65 -2.12
CA TRP A 328 25.55 -33.46 -2.32
C TRP A 328 25.76 -34.50 -3.43
N ASP A 329 26.80 -35.32 -3.26
CA ASP A 329 26.97 -36.55 -4.04
C ASP A 329 27.46 -37.66 -3.12
N GLN A 330 26.51 -38.35 -2.46
CA GLN A 330 26.57 -39.76 -2.03
C GLN A 330 25.53 -40.06 -0.94
N SER A 331 24.40 -40.63 -1.33
CA SER A 331 23.82 -41.79 -0.63
C SER A 331 22.64 -42.39 -1.40
N GLN A 332 22.96 -43.21 -2.41
CA GLN A 332 22.19 -44.42 -2.67
C GLN A 332 23.16 -45.55 -3.01
N GLN A 333 23.55 -46.32 -1.98
CA GLN A 333 23.98 -47.71 -2.17
C GLN A 333 22.78 -48.61 -1.91
N ALA A 334 22.06 -48.95 -2.98
CA ALA A 334 21.34 -50.21 -3.11
C ALA A 334 21.35 -50.61 -4.60
N THR A 335 22.11 -51.65 -4.90
CA THR A 335 22.33 -52.33 -6.19
C THR A 335 21.07 -53.03 -6.73
N PRO A 336 21.05 -53.49 -8.02
CA PRO A 336 20.09 -53.00 -9.02
C PRO A 336 19.18 -54.09 -9.63
N THR A 337 18.15 -53.67 -10.38
CA THR A 337 17.66 -54.42 -11.55
C THR A 337 17.23 -53.48 -12.69
N ASN A 338 18.13 -53.37 -13.67
CA ASN A 338 17.92 -53.31 -15.14
C ASN A 338 16.63 -52.66 -15.71
N ASN A 339 16.76 -51.52 -16.41
CA ASN A 339 16.82 -51.50 -17.88
C ASN A 339 16.93 -50.07 -18.48
N ASN A 340 18.09 -49.83 -19.12
CA ASN A 340 18.35 -49.12 -20.38
C ASN A 340 17.63 -47.82 -20.80
N ASN A 341 18.45 -46.76 -20.77
CA ASN A 341 18.91 -45.91 -21.90
C ASN A 341 18.13 -44.67 -22.38
N ASN A 342 18.89 -43.56 -22.24
CA ASN A 342 19.04 -42.37 -23.08
C ASN A 342 17.99 -41.26 -23.00
N ASP A 343 18.30 -40.20 -22.23
CA ASP A 343 18.75 -38.95 -22.89
C ASP A 343 19.56 -38.05 -21.91
N LYS A 344 20.79 -37.68 -22.31
CA LYS A 344 21.67 -36.75 -21.60
C LYS A 344 21.97 -35.57 -22.53
N SER A 345 21.23 -34.48 -22.38
CA SER A 345 21.75 -33.11 -22.52
C SER A 345 20.67 -32.10 -22.08
N LYS A 346 20.78 -31.53 -20.87
CA LYS A 346 20.13 -30.28 -20.40
C LYS A 346 20.25 -30.14 -18.87
N THR A 347 21.47 -29.98 -18.32
CA THR A 347 21.63 -29.58 -16.89
C THR A 347 22.99 -28.93 -16.57
N GLU A 348 23.66 -28.32 -17.55
CA GLU A 348 24.88 -27.53 -17.31
C GLU A 348 24.80 -26.14 -17.95
N LYS A 349 23.79 -25.34 -17.56
CA LYS A 349 23.77 -23.89 -17.76
C LYS A 349 22.88 -23.22 -16.69
N LEU A 350 23.28 -23.27 -15.42
CA LEU A 350 22.68 -22.38 -14.41
C LEU A 350 23.58 -22.04 -13.20
N GLY A 351 24.81 -22.57 -13.14
CA GLY A 351 25.73 -22.33 -12.01
C GLY A 351 26.79 -21.24 -12.22
N GLY A 352 26.92 -20.67 -13.43
CA GLY A 352 28.06 -19.82 -13.80
C GLY A 352 27.82 -18.30 -13.79
N PHE A 353 26.65 -17.81 -13.40
CA PHE A 353 26.29 -16.39 -13.62
C PHE A 353 26.35 -15.50 -12.38
N LEU A 354 26.52 -16.06 -11.18
CA LEU A 354 26.46 -15.31 -9.91
C LEU A 354 27.81 -14.68 -9.48
N SER A 355 28.89 -14.85 -10.25
CA SER A 355 30.21 -14.26 -9.91
C SER A 355 30.66 -13.09 -10.80
N ASN A 356 29.94 -12.78 -11.90
CA ASN A 356 30.44 -11.82 -12.91
C ASN A 356 29.59 -10.55 -13.10
N VAL A 357 28.63 -10.24 -12.22
CA VAL A 357 27.79 -9.03 -12.33
C VAL A 357 28.30 -7.86 -11.45
N GLY A 358 29.29 -8.10 -10.59
CA GLY A 358 29.85 -7.08 -9.68
C GLY A 358 30.89 -6.14 -10.30
N SER A 359 31.41 -6.40 -11.50
CA SER A 359 32.56 -5.64 -12.05
C SER A 359 32.25 -4.77 -13.29
N ALA A 360 31.03 -4.81 -13.84
CA ALA A 360 30.72 -4.14 -15.11
C ALA A 360 29.88 -2.84 -15.01
N LEU A 361 29.50 -2.40 -13.81
CA LEU A 361 28.65 -1.20 -13.60
C LEU A 361 29.41 0.01 -13.01
N GLY A 362 30.75 -0.07 -12.89
CA GLY A 362 31.58 0.97 -12.26
C GLY A 362 32.27 1.97 -13.19
N GLN A 363 32.06 1.92 -14.51
CA GLN A 363 32.76 2.78 -15.47
C GLN A 363 31.82 3.36 -16.52
N HIS A 364 30.99 4.32 -16.12
CA HIS A 364 30.52 5.43 -16.96
C HIS A 364 29.54 6.26 -16.13
N LEU A 365 30.06 7.20 -15.33
CA LEU A 365 29.37 8.39 -14.80
C LEU A 365 30.36 9.16 -13.92
N SER A 366 31.35 9.79 -14.56
CA SER A 366 32.15 10.85 -13.94
C SER A 366 32.28 12.00 -14.92
N VAL A 367 31.25 12.84 -14.96
CA VAL A 367 31.35 14.19 -15.51
C VAL A 367 31.04 15.13 -14.36
N GLY A 368 32.04 15.94 -13.99
CA GLY A 368 31.96 16.90 -12.91
C GLY A 368 30.82 17.90 -13.11
N GLY A 369 30.04 18.07 -12.05
CA GLY A 369 29.00 19.07 -11.88
C GLY A 369 28.67 19.12 -10.39
N GLU A 370 28.50 20.33 -9.86
CA GLU A 370 28.20 20.64 -8.47
C GLU A 370 27.15 19.70 -7.85
N HIS A 371 27.31 19.32 -6.58
CA HIS A 371 26.41 18.44 -5.83
C HIS A 371 24.98 19.02 -5.76
N ALA A 372 24.17 18.77 -6.78
CA ALA A 372 22.73 18.94 -6.73
C ALA A 372 22.14 17.83 -5.83
N ALA A 373 21.31 18.21 -4.87
CA ALA A 373 20.61 17.25 -4.00
C ALA A 373 19.84 16.20 -4.84
N PRO A 374 19.78 14.93 -4.42
CA PRO A 374 19.07 13.89 -5.16
C PRO A 374 17.59 14.26 -5.30
N VAL A 375 17.09 14.32 -6.53
CA VAL A 375 15.68 14.62 -6.83
C VAL A 375 14.81 13.49 -6.31
N GLU A 376 13.90 13.78 -5.38
CA GLU A 376 12.96 12.82 -4.80
C GLU A 376 12.07 12.19 -5.89
N VAL A 377 11.93 10.86 -5.88
CA VAL A 377 11.03 10.13 -6.80
C VAL A 377 9.67 10.00 -6.14
N MET A 378 8.62 10.44 -6.83
CA MET A 378 7.24 10.42 -6.33
C MET A 378 6.51 9.18 -6.83
N ILE A 379 6.19 8.28 -5.90
CA ILE A 379 5.54 7.00 -6.19
C ILE A 379 4.23 6.90 -5.39
N GLY A 380 3.12 6.74 -6.10
CA GLY A 380 1.83 6.35 -5.55
C GLY A 380 1.54 4.87 -5.79
N MET A 381 0.72 4.28 -4.93
CA MET A 381 0.17 2.94 -5.11
C MET A 381 -1.33 2.95 -4.84
N PHE A 382 -2.12 2.33 -5.70
CA PHE A 382 -3.55 2.14 -5.50
C PHE A 382 -3.92 0.65 -5.43
N MET A 383 -4.60 0.26 -4.34
CA MET A 383 -5.10 -1.09 -4.11
C MET A 383 -6.55 -1.21 -4.56
N HIS A 384 -6.78 -1.93 -5.67
CA HIS A 384 -8.14 -2.18 -6.19
C HIS A 384 -8.84 -3.31 -5.43
N THR A 385 -8.05 -4.31 -5.03
CA THR A 385 -8.49 -5.48 -4.25
C THR A 385 -8.67 -5.11 -2.77
N PRO A 386 -9.58 -5.77 -2.01
CA PRO A 386 -9.70 -5.56 -0.58
C PRO A 386 -8.37 -5.73 0.16
N TRP A 387 -8.19 -4.98 1.25
CA TRP A 387 -7.08 -5.21 2.17
C TRP A 387 -7.55 -6.01 3.40
N PRO A 388 -6.84 -7.09 3.77
CA PRO A 388 -7.22 -7.92 4.91
C PRO A 388 -6.83 -7.30 6.26
N SER A 389 -7.50 -7.69 7.34
CA SER A 389 -7.10 -7.33 8.70
C SER A 389 -5.72 -7.90 9.02
N SER A 390 -5.07 -7.30 10.02
CA SER A 390 -3.75 -7.74 10.50
C SER A 390 -3.74 -9.18 11.01
N GLU A 391 -4.87 -9.72 11.47
CA GLU A 391 -4.99 -11.12 11.88
C GLU A 391 -4.84 -12.08 10.71
N ILE A 392 -5.54 -11.79 9.62
CA ILE A 392 -5.49 -12.60 8.40
C ILE A 392 -4.16 -12.39 7.69
N PHE A 393 -3.69 -11.14 7.56
CA PHE A 393 -2.45 -10.83 6.87
C PHE A 393 -1.22 -11.50 7.52
N ARG A 394 -1.22 -11.71 8.84
CA ARG A 394 -0.15 -12.43 9.55
C ARG A 394 0.04 -13.88 9.09
N CYS A 395 -0.97 -14.49 8.48
CA CYS A 395 -0.85 -15.83 7.89
C CYS A 395 0.14 -15.89 6.72
N LEU A 396 0.47 -14.75 6.11
CA LEU A 396 1.42 -14.68 5.00
C LEU A 396 2.87 -14.80 5.51
N PRO A 397 3.68 -15.76 5.03
CA PRO A 397 5.07 -15.88 5.44
C PRO A 397 5.93 -14.67 5.05
N THR A 398 5.74 -14.15 3.83
CA THR A 398 6.48 -13.01 3.24
C THR A 398 5.83 -11.65 3.53
N ARG A 399 5.12 -11.56 4.66
CA ARG A 399 4.35 -10.39 5.07
C ARG A 399 5.18 -9.12 5.21
N ARG A 400 6.44 -9.23 5.68
CA ARG A 400 7.30 -8.05 5.87
C ARG A 400 7.77 -7.51 4.54
N GLU A 401 8.24 -8.37 3.66
CA GLU A 401 8.73 -8.03 2.33
C GLU A 401 7.64 -7.32 1.52
N ILE A 402 6.39 -7.75 1.65
CA ILE A 402 5.24 -7.09 0.99
C ILE A 402 4.96 -5.71 1.59
N LEU A 403 4.94 -5.57 2.91
CA LEU A 403 4.69 -4.27 3.56
C LEU A 403 5.81 -3.28 3.24
N ASP A 404 7.07 -3.71 3.33
CA ASP A 404 8.23 -2.91 2.95
C ASP A 404 8.19 -2.52 1.47
N GLY A 405 7.74 -3.44 0.62
CA GLY A 405 7.54 -3.21 -0.81
C GLY A 405 6.58 -2.05 -1.08
N MET A 406 5.44 -2.05 -0.38
CA MET A 406 4.40 -1.02 -0.49
C MET A 406 4.83 0.32 0.13
N LEU A 407 5.49 0.28 1.29
CA LEU A 407 6.01 1.47 2.00
C LEU A 407 7.18 2.15 1.26
N GLY A 408 7.68 1.54 0.18
CA GLY A 408 8.51 2.26 -0.78
C GLY A 408 7.77 3.38 -1.53
N ALA A 409 6.43 3.44 -1.46
CA ALA A 409 5.62 4.52 -2.02
C ALA A 409 5.53 5.74 -1.08
N ASN A 410 5.37 6.92 -1.67
CA ASN A 410 5.01 8.16 -0.96
C ASN A 410 3.52 8.17 -0.57
N LEU A 411 2.67 7.52 -1.36
CA LEU A 411 1.23 7.39 -1.12
C LEU A 411 0.78 5.95 -1.36
N VAL A 412 0.03 5.36 -0.41
CA VAL A 412 -0.71 4.11 -0.61
C VAL A 412 -2.20 4.40 -0.41
N SER A 413 -3.02 4.10 -1.42
CA SER A 413 -4.46 4.40 -1.43
C SER A 413 -5.32 3.16 -1.64
N PHE A 414 -6.51 3.15 -1.05
CA PHE A 414 -7.45 2.02 -1.05
C PHE A 414 -8.85 2.39 -1.55
N GLN A 415 -9.69 1.39 -1.82
CA GLN A 415 -11.10 1.61 -2.19
C GLN A 415 -11.93 2.23 -1.05
N THR A 416 -11.68 1.81 0.20
CA THR A 416 -12.47 2.20 1.37
C THR A 416 -11.59 2.65 2.52
N TYR A 417 -12.19 3.38 3.46
CA TYR A 417 -11.51 3.81 4.67
C TYR A 417 -11.14 2.60 5.55
N SER A 418 -12.03 1.63 5.73
CA SER A 418 -11.77 0.35 6.40
C SER A 418 -10.51 -0.38 5.90
N TYR A 419 -10.29 -0.47 4.59
CA TYR A 419 -9.08 -1.10 4.03
C TYR A 419 -7.80 -0.32 4.37
N SER A 420 -7.87 1.02 4.32
CA SER A 420 -6.74 1.88 4.70
C SER A 420 -6.35 1.72 6.18
N ARG A 421 -7.34 1.59 7.07
CA ARG A 421 -7.11 1.30 8.50
C ARG A 421 -6.47 -0.06 8.71
N HIS A 422 -6.96 -1.09 8.03
CA HIS A 422 -6.37 -2.42 8.12
C HIS A 422 -4.90 -2.43 7.67
N PHE A 423 -4.55 -1.67 6.63
CA PHE A 423 -3.16 -1.52 6.19
C PHE A 423 -2.29 -0.88 7.27
N VAL A 424 -2.68 0.27 7.82
CA VAL A 424 -1.96 0.94 8.92
C VAL A 424 -1.77 0.00 10.11
N SER A 425 -2.84 -0.65 10.56
CA SER A 425 -2.80 -1.63 11.66
C SER A 425 -1.85 -2.80 11.35
N THR A 426 -1.80 -3.24 10.09
CA THR A 426 -0.91 -4.32 9.65
C THR A 426 0.55 -3.89 9.69
N CYS A 427 0.90 -2.70 9.17
CA CYS A 427 2.25 -2.14 9.24
C CYS A 427 2.75 -2.04 10.69
N ILE A 428 1.92 -1.53 11.60
CA ILE A 428 2.27 -1.38 13.02
C ILE A 428 2.46 -2.75 13.69
N ARG A 429 1.50 -3.68 13.53
CA ARG A 429 1.52 -4.98 14.24
C ARG A 429 2.55 -5.95 13.70
N VAL A 430 2.84 -5.92 12.39
CA VAL A 430 3.74 -6.89 11.74
C VAL A 430 5.18 -6.41 11.72
N CYS A 431 5.40 -5.11 11.46
CA CYS A 431 6.73 -4.54 11.31
C CYS A 431 7.16 -3.67 12.49
N GLY A 432 6.25 -3.24 13.36
CA GLY A 432 6.57 -2.36 14.49
C GLY A 432 6.75 -0.89 14.11
N TYR A 433 6.27 -0.50 12.92
CA TYR A 433 6.29 0.88 12.44
C TYR A 433 5.35 1.79 13.24
N GLU A 434 5.53 3.09 13.12
CA GLU A 434 4.75 4.08 13.84
C GLU A 434 3.61 4.62 12.97
N SER A 435 2.48 4.95 13.61
CA SER A 435 1.37 5.62 12.92
C SER A 435 1.58 7.13 13.00
N THR A 436 1.31 7.82 11.90
CA THR A 436 1.15 9.28 11.90
C THR A 436 -0.32 9.62 11.63
N PRO A 437 -0.78 10.87 11.86
CA PRO A 437 -2.15 11.27 11.52
C PRO A 437 -2.52 11.09 10.05
N GLY A 438 -1.52 11.07 9.15
CA GLY A 438 -1.71 10.97 7.70
C GLY A 438 -1.20 9.68 7.05
N GLY A 439 -0.63 8.74 7.81
CA GLY A 439 -0.02 7.54 7.23
C GLY A 439 0.83 6.71 8.18
N VAL A 440 1.88 6.10 7.64
CA VAL A 440 2.80 5.20 8.36
C VAL A 440 4.22 5.76 8.28
N ASP A 441 4.89 5.84 9.43
CA ASP A 441 6.32 6.16 9.53
C ASP A 441 7.14 4.86 9.63
N ALA A 442 7.89 4.58 8.56
CA ALA A 442 8.82 3.48 8.47
C ALA A 442 10.27 3.99 8.64
N ASN A 443 10.66 4.24 9.89
CA ASN A 443 12.01 4.67 10.28
C ASN A 443 12.46 6.00 9.64
N GLY A 444 11.61 7.02 9.71
CA GLY A 444 11.88 8.37 9.21
C GLY A 444 11.38 8.65 7.80
N GLN A 445 10.79 7.64 7.13
CA GLN A 445 10.07 7.82 5.88
C GLN A 445 8.57 7.68 6.13
N VAL A 446 7.84 8.77 5.83
CA VAL A 446 6.39 8.81 6.03
C VAL A 446 5.69 8.51 4.71
N THR A 447 5.08 7.33 4.63
CA THR A 447 4.15 6.98 3.55
C THR A 447 2.75 7.45 3.92
N ALA A 448 2.19 8.37 3.13
CA ALA A 448 0.80 8.78 3.29
C ALA A 448 -0.16 7.65 2.95
N VAL A 449 -1.27 7.57 3.69
CA VAL A 449 -2.29 6.55 3.47
C VAL A 449 -3.63 7.22 3.15
N GLY A 450 -4.19 6.91 1.98
CA GLY A 450 -5.42 7.48 1.46
C GLY A 450 -6.49 6.44 1.12
N TYR A 451 -7.66 6.93 0.73
CA TYR A 451 -8.69 6.12 0.11
C TYR A 451 -9.46 6.94 -0.94
N CYS A 452 -9.92 6.29 -1.99
CA CYS A 452 -10.75 6.86 -3.04
C CYS A 452 -11.45 5.72 -3.79
N PRO A 453 -12.77 5.51 -3.62
CA PRO A 453 -13.48 4.45 -4.32
C PRO A 453 -13.47 4.71 -5.83
N ILE A 454 -13.07 3.71 -6.62
CA ILE A 454 -13.09 3.82 -8.08
C ILE A 454 -14.52 3.83 -8.61
N GLY A 455 -14.83 4.80 -9.47
CA GLY A 455 -16.09 4.91 -10.17
C GLY A 455 -16.07 4.32 -11.59
N LEU A 456 -17.15 4.52 -12.35
CA LEU A 456 -17.23 4.08 -13.75
C LEU A 456 -16.99 5.22 -14.75
N ASP A 457 -16.76 4.88 -16.01
CA ASP A 457 -16.90 5.83 -17.13
C ASP A 457 -18.37 5.96 -17.52
N VAL A 458 -19.02 6.98 -16.96
CA VAL A 458 -20.44 7.28 -17.20
C VAL A 458 -20.72 7.57 -18.67
N LYS A 459 -19.84 8.33 -19.35
CA LYS A 459 -20.05 8.70 -20.76
C LYS A 459 -20.05 7.47 -21.66
N ARG A 460 -19.06 6.59 -21.47
CA ARG A 460 -18.94 5.33 -22.19
C ARG A 460 -20.17 4.45 -21.97
N VAL A 461 -20.62 4.28 -20.73
CA VAL A 461 -21.77 3.40 -20.43
C VAL A 461 -23.07 3.97 -20.98
N ILE A 462 -23.25 5.29 -20.97
CA ILE A 462 -24.39 5.95 -21.61
C ILE A 462 -24.37 5.74 -23.13
N HIS A 463 -23.19 5.79 -23.75
CA HIS A 463 -23.04 5.50 -25.17
C HIS A 463 -23.32 4.01 -25.47
N ASP A 464 -22.69 3.09 -24.74
CA ASP A 464 -22.80 1.65 -24.98
C ASP A 464 -24.24 1.15 -24.77
N ARG A 465 -25.00 1.69 -23.80
CA ARG A 465 -26.42 1.32 -23.61
C ARG A 465 -27.34 1.81 -24.74
N GLU A 466 -26.85 2.70 -25.60
CA GLU A 466 -27.59 3.30 -26.72
C GLU A 466 -27.17 2.73 -28.09
N LEU A 467 -26.32 1.70 -28.10
CA LEU A 467 -25.90 1.03 -29.34
C LEU A 467 -27.12 0.48 -30.12
N PRO A 468 -27.12 0.55 -31.46
CA PRO A 468 -28.27 0.18 -32.28
C PRO A 468 -28.78 -1.26 -32.05
N GLY A 469 -27.91 -2.19 -31.68
CA GLY A 469 -28.29 -3.58 -31.41
C GLY A 469 -28.90 -3.82 -30.03
N VAL A 470 -28.80 -2.87 -29.10
CA VAL A 470 -29.35 -3.01 -27.73
C VAL A 470 -30.87 -3.07 -27.75
N ILE A 471 -31.55 -2.14 -28.43
CA ILE A 471 -33.03 -2.06 -28.45
C ILE A 471 -33.67 -3.35 -29.00
N PRO A 472 -33.25 -3.89 -30.16
CA PRO A 472 -33.77 -5.17 -30.66
C PRO A 472 -33.58 -6.32 -29.66
N LYS A 473 -32.44 -6.38 -28.96
CA LYS A 473 -32.18 -7.40 -27.94
C LYS A 473 -33.09 -7.23 -26.72
N MET A 474 -33.35 -5.99 -26.29
CA MET A 474 -34.30 -5.71 -25.22
C MET A 474 -35.73 -6.18 -25.58
N GLU A 475 -36.19 -5.88 -26.79
CA GLU A 475 -37.51 -6.29 -27.27
C GLU A 475 -37.63 -7.83 -27.33
N ALA A 476 -36.61 -8.51 -27.87
CA ALA A 476 -36.56 -9.96 -27.91
C ALA A 476 -36.62 -10.58 -26.51
N LEU A 477 -35.84 -10.07 -25.55
CA LEU A 477 -35.84 -10.57 -24.17
C LEU A 477 -37.19 -10.33 -23.46
N ARG A 478 -37.82 -9.17 -23.67
CA ARG A 478 -39.16 -8.89 -23.13
C ARG A 478 -40.24 -9.80 -23.71
N GLN A 479 -40.12 -10.14 -24.99
CA GLN A 479 -41.05 -11.06 -25.65
C GLN A 479 -40.85 -12.50 -25.17
N LEU A 480 -39.59 -12.92 -25.02
CA LEU A 480 -39.24 -14.27 -24.54
C LEU A 480 -39.72 -14.51 -23.11
N TYR A 481 -39.51 -13.54 -22.23
CA TYR A 481 -39.88 -13.62 -20.81
C TYR A 481 -41.17 -12.85 -20.50
N LYS A 482 -42.10 -12.83 -21.45
CA LYS A 482 -43.40 -12.16 -21.28
C LYS A 482 -44.11 -12.69 -20.03
N ASP A 483 -44.66 -11.77 -19.25
CA ASP A 483 -45.35 -12.04 -17.97
C ASP A 483 -44.47 -12.70 -16.89
N LYS A 484 -43.14 -12.70 -17.05
CA LYS A 484 -42.16 -13.14 -16.05
C LYS A 484 -41.34 -11.95 -15.54
N LYS A 485 -40.75 -12.12 -14.35
CA LYS A 485 -39.78 -11.21 -13.75
C LYS A 485 -38.36 -11.68 -14.00
N ILE A 486 -37.48 -10.80 -14.46
CA ILE A 486 -36.09 -11.13 -14.77
C ILE A 486 -35.16 -10.67 -13.64
N ILE A 487 -34.45 -11.60 -13.00
CA ILE A 487 -33.35 -11.33 -12.09
C ILE A 487 -32.04 -11.53 -12.85
N VAL A 488 -31.11 -10.59 -12.76
CA VAL A 488 -29.80 -10.68 -13.43
C VAL A 488 -28.66 -10.72 -12.41
N GLY A 489 -27.70 -11.61 -12.69
CA GLY A 489 -26.38 -11.65 -12.06
C GLY A 489 -25.28 -11.80 -13.11
N ARG A 490 -24.20 -11.03 -12.98
CA ARG A 490 -23.00 -11.16 -13.81
C ARG A 490 -21.75 -11.03 -12.97
N GLU A 491 -21.01 -12.13 -12.82
CA GLU A 491 -19.78 -12.17 -12.03
C GLU A 491 -18.78 -13.16 -12.62
N LYS A 492 -17.51 -13.02 -12.26
CA LYS A 492 -16.53 -14.10 -12.47
C LYS A 492 -16.91 -15.30 -11.61
N LEU A 493 -16.71 -16.52 -12.11
CA LEU A 493 -16.94 -17.72 -11.32
C LEU A 493 -15.80 -17.92 -10.31
N ASP A 494 -15.90 -17.23 -9.17
CA ASP A 494 -14.93 -17.21 -8.09
C ASP A 494 -15.68 -17.27 -6.74
N VAL A 495 -15.08 -17.93 -5.75
CA VAL A 495 -15.66 -18.08 -4.41
C VAL A 495 -15.99 -16.71 -3.80
N ALA A 496 -15.11 -15.72 -3.96
CA ALA A 496 -15.30 -14.37 -3.43
C ALA A 496 -16.53 -13.66 -4.03
N LYS A 497 -16.98 -14.05 -5.24
CA LYS A 497 -18.13 -13.44 -5.92
C LYS A 497 -19.48 -14.03 -5.50
N GLY A 498 -19.48 -15.13 -4.73
CA GLY A 498 -20.71 -15.64 -4.10
C GLY A 498 -21.81 -16.08 -5.07
N VAL A 499 -21.46 -16.52 -6.28
CA VAL A 499 -22.43 -17.05 -7.27
C VAL A 499 -23.18 -18.26 -6.72
N TYR A 500 -22.46 -19.16 -6.03
CA TYR A 500 -23.07 -20.32 -5.38
C TYR A 500 -24.09 -19.90 -4.31
N ASN A 501 -23.74 -18.96 -3.42
CA ASN A 501 -24.67 -18.39 -2.43
C ASN A 501 -25.90 -17.76 -3.08
N LYS A 502 -25.73 -17.10 -4.22
CA LYS A 502 -26.83 -16.52 -5.00
C LYS A 502 -27.85 -17.57 -5.40
N LEU A 503 -27.38 -18.68 -5.96
CA LEU A 503 -28.23 -19.79 -6.39
C LEU A 503 -28.93 -20.44 -5.20
N GLN A 504 -28.23 -20.64 -4.08
CA GLN A 504 -28.84 -21.18 -2.85
C GLN A 504 -29.93 -20.24 -2.31
N ALA A 505 -29.69 -18.93 -2.33
CA ALA A 505 -30.67 -17.94 -1.90
C ALA A 505 -31.87 -17.86 -2.86
N PHE A 506 -31.65 -18.00 -4.17
CA PHE A 506 -32.72 -18.06 -5.16
C PHE A 506 -33.58 -19.32 -4.99
N GLU A 507 -32.95 -20.47 -4.74
CA GLU A 507 -33.68 -21.69 -4.37
C GLU A 507 -34.51 -21.48 -3.10
N LYS A 508 -33.89 -20.89 -2.06
CA LYS A 508 -34.58 -20.57 -0.80
C LYS A 508 -35.77 -19.64 -1.02
N PHE A 509 -35.64 -18.65 -1.91
CA PHE A 509 -36.71 -17.76 -2.32
C PHE A 509 -37.89 -18.52 -2.96
N LEU A 510 -37.63 -19.46 -3.87
CA LEU A 510 -38.68 -20.29 -4.47
C LEU A 510 -39.33 -21.26 -3.46
N GLN A 511 -38.59 -21.70 -2.45
CA GLN A 511 -39.14 -22.50 -1.34
C GLN A 511 -40.10 -21.68 -0.48
N VAL A 512 -39.67 -20.48 -0.07
CA VAL A 512 -40.39 -19.61 0.88
C VAL A 512 -41.57 -18.90 0.24
N TYR A 513 -41.47 -18.56 -1.05
CA TYR A 513 -42.51 -17.85 -1.80
C TYR A 513 -43.00 -18.65 -3.01
N PRO A 514 -43.86 -19.66 -2.81
CA PRO A 514 -44.39 -20.49 -3.89
C PRO A 514 -45.11 -19.71 -4.99
N GLU A 515 -45.66 -18.53 -4.69
CA GLU A 515 -46.37 -17.66 -5.62
C GLU A 515 -45.50 -17.13 -6.77
N TRP A 516 -44.17 -17.14 -6.61
CA TRP A 516 -43.19 -16.73 -7.62
C TRP A 516 -42.76 -17.87 -8.55
N ARG A 517 -43.05 -19.13 -8.21
CA ARG A 517 -42.73 -20.29 -9.06
C ARG A 517 -43.42 -20.15 -10.41
N GLY A 518 -42.67 -20.36 -11.50
CA GLY A 518 -43.18 -20.14 -12.85
C GLY A 518 -43.36 -18.67 -13.24
N LYS A 519 -43.01 -17.69 -12.40
CA LYS A 519 -43.17 -16.25 -12.69
C LYS A 519 -41.87 -15.46 -12.67
N VAL A 520 -40.76 -16.07 -12.28
CA VAL A 520 -39.46 -15.38 -12.10
C VAL A 520 -38.34 -16.22 -12.70
N VAL A 521 -37.44 -15.58 -13.43
CA VAL A 521 -36.28 -16.21 -14.04
C VAL A 521 -35.01 -15.55 -13.50
N LEU A 522 -34.02 -16.37 -13.11
CA LEU A 522 -32.68 -15.91 -12.80
C LEU A 522 -31.78 -16.16 -14.02
N ILE A 523 -31.26 -15.08 -14.60
CA ILE A 523 -30.25 -15.12 -15.65
C ILE A 523 -28.90 -14.83 -15.00
N GLN A 524 -28.10 -15.87 -14.81
CA GLN A 524 -26.76 -15.78 -14.25
C GLN A 524 -25.73 -15.97 -15.36
N VAL A 525 -24.92 -14.94 -15.58
CA VAL A 525 -23.80 -14.96 -16.53
C VAL A 525 -22.51 -15.10 -15.73
N THR A 526 -21.69 -16.08 -16.05
CA THR A 526 -20.36 -16.23 -15.45
C THR A 526 -19.28 -16.29 -16.50
N THR A 527 -18.27 -15.42 -16.36
CA THR A 527 -17.06 -15.54 -17.18
C THR A 527 -16.13 -16.60 -16.59
N PRO A 528 -15.43 -17.40 -17.42
CA PRO A 528 -14.38 -18.30 -16.98
C PRO A 528 -13.36 -17.57 -16.09
N ALA A 529 -12.88 -18.22 -15.04
CA ALA A 529 -11.79 -17.69 -14.22
C ALA A 529 -10.50 -18.41 -14.59
N LEU A 530 -9.42 -17.67 -14.87
CA LEU A 530 -8.10 -18.23 -15.24
C LEU A 530 -7.52 -19.21 -14.19
N SER A 531 -7.95 -19.10 -12.93
CA SER A 531 -7.62 -20.04 -11.85
C SER A 531 -8.87 -20.85 -11.51
N GLU A 532 -9.23 -21.80 -12.37
CA GLU A 532 -10.42 -22.62 -12.17
C GLU A 532 -10.35 -23.35 -10.82
N SER A 533 -11.45 -23.30 -10.08
CA SER A 533 -11.80 -24.37 -9.14
C SER A 533 -12.85 -25.22 -9.87
N PRO A 534 -12.45 -26.31 -10.57
CA PRO A 534 -13.41 -27.22 -11.20
C PRO A 534 -14.46 -27.73 -10.20
N LYS A 535 -14.11 -27.76 -8.91
CA LYS A 535 -15.02 -28.04 -7.80
C LYS A 535 -16.15 -27.01 -7.71
N LEU A 536 -15.86 -25.71 -7.74
CA LEU A 536 -16.88 -24.66 -7.68
C LEU A 536 -17.78 -24.68 -8.91
N GLU A 537 -17.20 -24.86 -10.10
CA GLU A 537 -17.97 -24.95 -11.35
C GLU A 537 -18.93 -26.14 -11.31
N ARG A 538 -18.42 -27.32 -10.95
CA ARG A 538 -19.24 -28.52 -10.79
C ARG A 538 -20.36 -28.31 -9.77
N MET A 539 -20.05 -27.78 -8.59
CA MET A 539 -21.06 -27.50 -7.55
C MET A 539 -22.13 -26.51 -8.03
N THR A 540 -21.72 -25.51 -8.80
CA THR A 540 -22.63 -24.51 -9.38
C THR A 540 -23.55 -25.17 -10.41
N ALA A 541 -23.00 -25.96 -11.34
CA ALA A 541 -23.76 -26.67 -12.36
C ALA A 541 -24.74 -27.71 -11.75
N GLU A 542 -24.29 -28.44 -10.72
CA GLU A 542 -25.14 -29.38 -9.96
C GLU A 542 -26.33 -28.65 -9.30
N LEU A 543 -26.09 -27.49 -8.68
CA LEU A 543 -27.14 -26.69 -8.05
C LEU A 543 -28.11 -26.09 -9.07
N VAL A 544 -27.63 -25.58 -10.20
CA VAL A 544 -28.48 -25.11 -11.30
C VAL A 544 -29.39 -26.23 -11.79
N SER A 545 -28.82 -27.42 -12.03
CA SER A 545 -29.58 -28.61 -12.44
C SER A 545 -30.62 -29.00 -11.39
N HIS A 546 -30.27 -28.94 -10.10
CA HIS A 546 -31.20 -29.23 -9.01
C HIS A 546 -32.39 -28.26 -8.97
N ILE A 547 -32.14 -26.95 -9.05
CA ILE A 547 -33.19 -25.91 -9.04
C ILE A 547 -34.10 -26.08 -10.25
N ASN A 548 -33.52 -26.24 -11.43
CA ASN A 548 -34.28 -26.42 -12.67
C ASN A 548 -35.10 -27.72 -12.67
N GLY A 549 -34.55 -28.82 -12.15
CA GLY A 549 -35.27 -30.09 -12.03
C GLY A 549 -36.41 -30.05 -10.99
N THR A 550 -36.29 -29.20 -9.96
CA THR A 550 -37.28 -29.11 -8.87
C THR A 550 -38.40 -28.11 -9.16
N TYR A 551 -38.07 -26.96 -9.76
CA TYR A 551 -39.01 -25.85 -9.97
C TYR A 551 -39.29 -25.52 -11.44
N GLY A 552 -38.62 -26.18 -12.39
CA GLY A 552 -38.86 -26.03 -13.82
C GLY A 552 -39.98 -26.93 -14.35
N SER A 553 -40.38 -26.66 -15.59
CA SER A 553 -41.31 -27.45 -16.39
C SER A 553 -40.82 -27.51 -17.84
N LEU A 554 -41.54 -28.22 -18.71
CA LEU A 554 -41.15 -28.35 -20.13
C LEU A 554 -41.07 -27.01 -20.87
N ASP A 555 -41.85 -26.03 -20.43
CA ASP A 555 -41.99 -24.69 -21.00
C ASP A 555 -41.31 -23.59 -20.17
N PHE A 556 -40.70 -23.93 -19.02
CA PHE A 556 -40.16 -22.93 -18.10
C PHE A 556 -38.92 -23.42 -17.35
N THR A 557 -37.85 -22.64 -17.44
CA THR A 557 -36.59 -22.88 -16.74
C THR A 557 -36.33 -21.74 -15.74
N PRO A 558 -36.30 -22.00 -14.42
CA PRO A 558 -36.14 -20.94 -13.43
C PRO A 558 -34.74 -20.32 -13.41
N VAL A 559 -33.69 -21.07 -13.76
CA VAL A 559 -32.29 -20.58 -13.79
C VAL A 559 -31.66 -20.82 -15.15
N HIS A 560 -31.27 -19.73 -15.82
CA HIS A 560 -30.43 -19.77 -17.01
C HIS A 560 -29.00 -19.39 -16.62
N HIS A 561 -28.10 -20.38 -16.62
CA HIS A 561 -26.69 -20.18 -16.33
C HIS A 561 -25.88 -20.21 -17.62
N TYR A 562 -25.26 -19.08 -17.96
CA TYR A 562 -24.41 -18.93 -19.15
C TYR A 562 -22.95 -18.79 -18.73
N HIS A 563 -22.15 -19.82 -19.03
CA HIS A 563 -20.72 -19.80 -18.74
C HIS A 563 -19.90 -19.31 -19.95
N GLN A 564 -20.12 -18.07 -20.36
CA GLN A 564 -19.45 -17.46 -21.52
C GLN A 564 -19.44 -15.93 -21.42
N ALA A 565 -18.60 -15.29 -22.23
CA ALA A 565 -18.66 -13.85 -22.43
C ALA A 565 -19.94 -13.47 -23.22
N LEU A 566 -20.53 -12.32 -22.89
CA LEU A 566 -21.63 -11.73 -23.66
C LEU A 566 -21.11 -10.60 -24.55
N GLU A 567 -21.72 -10.47 -25.72
CA GLU A 567 -21.54 -9.29 -26.58
C GLU A 567 -22.08 -8.03 -25.87
N LYS A 568 -21.52 -6.86 -26.19
CA LYS A 568 -21.88 -5.60 -25.51
C LYS A 568 -23.38 -5.33 -25.58
N ASP A 569 -23.99 -5.47 -26.75
CA ASP A 569 -25.41 -5.20 -26.96
C ASP A 569 -26.31 -6.12 -26.14
N GLU A 570 -25.90 -7.39 -25.99
CA GLU A 570 -26.61 -8.38 -25.19
C GLU A 570 -26.48 -8.06 -23.70
N TYR A 571 -25.30 -7.64 -23.27
CA TYR A 571 -25.04 -7.25 -21.88
C TYR A 571 -25.90 -6.05 -21.45
N PHE A 572 -25.85 -4.95 -22.22
CA PHE A 572 -26.62 -3.75 -21.90
C PHE A 572 -28.12 -3.96 -22.11
N GLY A 573 -28.51 -4.76 -23.10
CA GLY A 573 -29.90 -5.19 -23.27
C GLY A 573 -30.42 -5.95 -22.05
N LEU A 574 -29.64 -6.91 -21.55
CA LEU A 574 -29.98 -7.71 -20.37
C LEU A 574 -30.12 -6.87 -19.10
N LEU A 575 -29.16 -5.96 -18.82
CA LEU A 575 -29.25 -5.07 -17.67
C LEU A 575 -30.46 -4.13 -17.74
N SER A 576 -30.82 -3.67 -18.95
CA SER A 576 -31.92 -2.72 -19.17
C SER A 576 -33.30 -3.34 -19.00
N VAL A 577 -33.47 -4.63 -19.32
CA VAL A 577 -34.76 -5.35 -19.16
C VAL A 577 -34.96 -5.98 -17.79
N ALA A 578 -33.89 -6.11 -16.99
CA ALA A 578 -33.95 -6.74 -15.68
C ALA A 578 -34.95 -6.05 -14.74
N ASP A 579 -35.71 -6.85 -14.00
CA ASP A 579 -36.61 -6.40 -12.93
C ASP A 579 -35.92 -6.33 -11.56
N LEU A 580 -34.75 -6.97 -11.42
CA LEU A 580 -33.92 -6.93 -10.22
C LEU A 580 -32.47 -7.32 -10.55
N ALA A 581 -31.50 -6.57 -10.04
CA ALA A 581 -30.10 -7.00 -10.03
C ALA A 581 -29.73 -7.62 -8.68
N LEU A 582 -29.07 -8.78 -8.69
CA LEU A 582 -28.70 -9.51 -7.48
C LEU A 582 -27.19 -9.69 -7.42
N ILE A 583 -26.52 -8.94 -6.56
CA ILE A 583 -25.06 -8.94 -6.38
C ILE A 583 -24.71 -9.46 -4.98
N THR A 584 -24.11 -10.65 -4.90
CA THR A 584 -23.92 -11.42 -3.66
C THR A 584 -22.45 -11.70 -3.33
N SER A 585 -21.53 -10.82 -3.76
CA SER A 585 -20.09 -10.96 -3.46
C SER A 585 -19.86 -11.13 -1.95
N LEU A 586 -19.08 -12.14 -1.57
CA LEU A 586 -18.71 -12.42 -0.18
C LEU A 586 -17.67 -11.43 0.33
N ARG A 587 -16.81 -10.93 -0.56
CA ARG A 587 -15.89 -9.82 -0.31
C ARG A 587 -15.45 -9.24 -1.64
N ASP A 588 -15.52 -7.93 -1.79
CA ASP A 588 -15.12 -7.28 -3.04
C ASP A 588 -14.56 -5.87 -2.82
N GLY A 589 -13.59 -5.48 -3.64
CA GLY A 589 -13.00 -4.14 -3.58
C GLY A 589 -13.97 -3.10 -4.11
N MET A 590 -14.59 -3.40 -5.26
CA MET A 590 -15.57 -2.57 -5.93
C MET A 590 -16.40 -3.42 -6.91
N ASN A 591 -17.65 -3.05 -7.19
CA ASN A 591 -18.49 -3.77 -8.15
C ASN A 591 -19.04 -2.83 -9.25
N THR A 592 -18.41 -2.85 -10.43
CA THR A 592 -18.81 -1.97 -11.54
C THR A 592 -20.13 -2.40 -12.20
N THR A 593 -20.47 -3.70 -12.19
CA THR A 593 -21.75 -4.22 -12.70
C THR A 593 -22.95 -3.55 -12.02
N SER A 594 -22.85 -3.31 -10.70
CA SER A 594 -23.92 -2.62 -9.96
C SER A 594 -24.14 -1.19 -10.45
N MET A 595 -23.07 -0.47 -10.79
CA MET A 595 -23.13 0.89 -11.30
C MET A 595 -23.65 0.94 -12.75
N GLU A 596 -23.20 0.00 -13.58
CA GLU A 596 -23.69 -0.17 -14.96
C GLU A 596 -25.19 -0.50 -14.98
N PHE A 597 -25.66 -1.35 -14.07
CA PHE A 597 -27.08 -1.62 -13.89
C PHE A 597 -27.88 -0.37 -13.52
N ILE A 598 -27.41 0.42 -12.55
CA ILE A 598 -28.06 1.69 -12.17
C ILE A 598 -28.18 2.59 -13.39
N LEU A 599 -27.12 2.75 -14.20
CA LEU A 599 -27.21 3.56 -15.41
C LEU A 599 -28.15 2.98 -16.46
N CYS A 600 -28.21 1.67 -16.66
CA CYS A 600 -29.15 1.08 -17.62
C CYS A 600 -30.62 1.33 -17.24
N GLN A 601 -30.90 1.41 -15.93
CA GLN A 601 -32.25 1.53 -15.40
C GLN A 601 -32.85 2.95 -15.45
N ASP A 602 -32.02 3.97 -15.69
CA ASP A 602 -32.41 5.39 -15.77
C ASP A 602 -33.42 5.67 -16.89
N LYS A 603 -33.38 4.91 -17.99
CA LYS A 603 -34.33 5.02 -19.11
C LYS A 603 -35.40 3.93 -19.14
N THR A 604 -35.48 3.08 -18.12
CA THR A 604 -36.38 1.92 -18.11
C THR A 604 -37.25 1.87 -16.84
N ASN A 605 -37.23 0.77 -16.10
CA ASN A 605 -38.17 0.48 -15.02
C ASN A 605 -37.65 0.94 -13.65
N LYS A 606 -36.44 1.49 -13.58
CA LYS A 606 -35.76 1.85 -12.33
C LYS A 606 -35.74 0.70 -11.33
N SER A 607 -35.46 -0.49 -11.86
CA SER A 607 -35.52 -1.74 -11.12
C SER A 607 -34.58 -1.75 -9.91
N PRO A 608 -34.97 -2.39 -8.80
CA PRO A 608 -34.18 -2.40 -7.58
C PRO A 608 -32.88 -3.20 -7.70
N LEU A 609 -31.88 -2.75 -6.95
CA LEU A 609 -30.58 -3.38 -6.78
C LEU A 609 -30.51 -4.06 -5.41
N VAL A 610 -30.24 -5.35 -5.38
CA VAL A 610 -29.87 -6.10 -4.17
C VAL A 610 -28.35 -6.22 -4.11
N LEU A 611 -27.77 -5.79 -2.99
CA LEU A 611 -26.33 -5.52 -2.88
C LEU A 611 -25.76 -6.12 -1.60
N SER A 612 -24.71 -6.93 -1.70
CA SER A 612 -23.98 -7.44 -0.53
C SER A 612 -23.37 -6.31 0.32
N GLU A 613 -23.46 -6.44 1.64
CA GLU A 613 -22.83 -5.53 2.62
C GLU A 613 -21.29 -5.60 2.62
N PHE A 614 -20.71 -6.66 2.03
CA PHE A 614 -19.26 -6.90 2.00
C PHE A 614 -18.55 -6.31 0.78
N MET A 615 -19.13 -5.29 0.15
CA MET A 615 -18.57 -4.63 -1.04
C MET A 615 -18.18 -3.19 -0.76
N GLY A 616 -17.11 -2.71 -1.40
CA GLY A 616 -16.65 -1.32 -1.25
C GLY A 616 -17.64 -0.24 -1.72
N THR A 617 -18.69 -0.59 -2.48
CA THR A 617 -19.77 0.35 -2.87
C THR A 617 -20.79 0.62 -1.76
N VAL A 618 -20.82 -0.19 -0.68
CA VAL A 618 -21.94 -0.19 0.27
C VAL A 618 -22.17 1.17 0.93
N ALA A 619 -21.08 1.89 1.25
CA ALA A 619 -21.14 3.19 1.90
C ALA A 619 -21.90 4.22 1.06
N SER A 620 -21.71 4.21 -0.27
CA SER A 620 -22.35 5.13 -1.20
C SER A 620 -23.75 4.68 -1.65
N PHE A 621 -24.07 3.39 -1.52
CA PHE A 621 -25.30 2.76 -2.07
C PHE A 621 -26.31 2.37 -0.98
N GLN A 622 -26.54 3.25 0.00
CA GLN A 622 -27.50 3.04 1.09
C GLN A 622 -28.95 2.82 0.62
N SER A 623 -29.29 3.30 -0.59
CA SER A 623 -30.62 3.10 -1.18
C SER A 623 -30.81 1.73 -1.84
N ALA A 624 -29.76 0.92 -1.98
CA ALA A 624 -29.87 -0.46 -2.42
C ALA A 624 -30.45 -1.35 -1.31
N LEU A 625 -31.00 -2.51 -1.68
CA LEU A 625 -31.42 -3.53 -0.72
C LEU A 625 -30.18 -4.29 -0.24
N GLN A 626 -29.60 -3.83 0.87
CA GLN A 626 -28.40 -4.43 1.46
C GLN A 626 -28.70 -5.80 2.05
N ILE A 627 -27.83 -6.77 1.78
CA ILE A 627 -27.96 -8.15 2.25
C ILE A 627 -26.64 -8.66 2.82
N ASN A 628 -26.75 -9.62 3.72
CA ASN A 628 -25.65 -10.51 4.05
C ASN A 628 -25.78 -11.77 3.17
N PRO A 629 -24.85 -12.07 2.25
CA PRO A 629 -24.93 -13.22 1.35
C PRO A 629 -24.82 -14.58 2.06
N HIS A 630 -24.46 -14.62 3.35
CA HIS A 630 -24.51 -15.83 4.17
C HIS A 630 -25.90 -16.08 4.76
N ASP A 631 -26.75 -15.06 4.88
CA ASP A 631 -28.14 -15.20 5.29
C ASP A 631 -29.04 -15.45 4.07
N LEU A 632 -29.11 -16.70 3.65
CA LEU A 632 -29.90 -17.10 2.47
C LEU A 632 -31.38 -16.71 2.59
N LEU A 633 -31.94 -16.70 3.81
CA LEU A 633 -33.33 -16.31 4.03
C LEU A 633 -33.50 -14.79 3.92
N GLY A 634 -32.57 -14.02 4.49
CA GLY A 634 -32.49 -12.57 4.31
C GLY A 634 -32.38 -12.16 2.84
N VAL A 635 -31.55 -12.85 2.06
CA VAL A 635 -31.44 -12.64 0.60
C VAL A 635 -32.77 -12.98 -0.08
N ALA A 636 -33.41 -14.09 0.27
CA ALA A 636 -34.71 -14.45 -0.27
C ALA A 636 -35.80 -13.40 0.03
N HIS A 637 -35.83 -12.86 1.24
CA HIS A 637 -36.72 -11.75 1.61
C HIS A 637 -36.42 -10.48 0.79
N ALA A 638 -35.15 -10.15 0.56
CA ALA A 638 -34.74 -9.00 -0.24
C ALA A 638 -35.16 -9.15 -1.72
N ILE A 639 -35.03 -10.35 -2.30
CA ILE A 639 -35.54 -10.66 -3.64
C ILE A 639 -37.05 -10.42 -3.69
N ASN A 640 -37.81 -11.00 -2.76
CA ASN A 640 -39.25 -10.83 -2.71
C ASN A 640 -39.67 -9.36 -2.55
N LYS A 641 -38.97 -8.61 -1.68
CA LYS A 641 -39.21 -7.17 -1.49
C LYS A 641 -38.92 -6.38 -2.76
N GLY A 642 -37.81 -6.66 -3.43
CA GLY A 642 -37.44 -5.98 -4.67
C GLY A 642 -38.46 -6.23 -5.80
N LEU A 643 -38.88 -7.47 -5.98
CA LEU A 643 -39.86 -7.81 -7.03
C LEU A 643 -41.27 -7.22 -6.78
N ASN A 644 -41.64 -7.01 -5.52
CA ASN A 644 -42.91 -6.39 -5.12
C ASN A 644 -42.81 -4.87 -4.88
N MET A 645 -41.65 -4.25 -5.12
CA MET A 645 -41.43 -2.84 -4.78
C MET A 645 -42.36 -1.91 -5.58
N PRO A 646 -43.10 -1.00 -4.93
CA PRO A 646 -43.93 0.00 -5.63
C PRO A 646 -43.08 0.94 -6.49
N GLN A 647 -43.66 1.45 -7.58
CA GLN A 647 -42.93 2.32 -8.51
C GLN A 647 -42.38 3.60 -7.84
N SER A 648 -43.11 4.19 -6.90
CA SER A 648 -42.65 5.38 -6.17
C SER A 648 -41.38 5.10 -5.35
N GLU A 649 -41.31 3.95 -4.67
CA GLU A 649 -40.11 3.56 -3.91
C GLU A 649 -38.94 3.24 -4.86
N LYS A 650 -39.22 2.65 -6.03
CA LYS A 650 -38.20 2.45 -7.08
C LYS A 650 -37.64 3.77 -7.57
N ASP A 651 -38.50 4.75 -7.86
CA ASP A 651 -38.10 6.08 -8.31
C ASP A 651 -37.17 6.74 -7.30
N ASP A 652 -37.58 6.81 -6.02
CA ASP A 652 -36.80 7.44 -4.94
C ASP A 652 -35.44 6.74 -4.72
N ARG A 653 -35.43 5.40 -4.67
CA ARG A 653 -34.18 4.64 -4.46
C ARG A 653 -33.25 4.80 -5.65
N HIS A 654 -33.78 4.73 -6.86
CA HIS A 654 -32.98 4.85 -8.07
C HIS A 654 -32.36 6.23 -8.21
N GLU A 655 -33.12 7.30 -7.95
CA GLU A 655 -32.60 8.67 -8.00
C GLU A 655 -31.40 8.86 -7.06
N ASN A 656 -31.51 8.36 -5.82
CA ASN A 656 -30.42 8.41 -4.86
C ASN A 656 -29.19 7.61 -5.32
N LEU A 657 -29.39 6.40 -5.85
CA LEU A 657 -28.31 5.58 -6.39
C LEU A 657 -27.64 6.23 -7.61
N LEU A 658 -28.43 6.81 -8.51
CA LEU A 658 -27.95 7.49 -9.71
C LEU A 658 -27.10 8.70 -9.32
N ASN A 659 -27.53 9.51 -8.34
CA ASN A 659 -26.74 10.64 -7.84
C ASN A 659 -25.38 10.19 -7.28
N SER A 660 -25.34 9.08 -6.52
CA SER A 660 -24.07 8.51 -6.03
C SER A 660 -23.14 8.07 -7.16
N VAL A 661 -23.69 7.45 -8.20
CA VAL A 661 -22.95 6.97 -9.38
C VAL A 661 -22.42 8.14 -10.23
N LEU A 662 -23.22 9.18 -10.45
CA LEU A 662 -22.83 10.35 -11.23
C LEU A 662 -21.78 11.21 -10.50
N GLY A 663 -21.79 11.21 -9.16
CA GLY A 663 -20.81 11.93 -8.34
C GLY A 663 -19.43 11.25 -8.23
N HIS A 664 -19.34 9.95 -8.51
CA HIS A 664 -18.11 9.16 -8.38
C HIS A 664 -17.82 8.39 -9.68
N THR A 665 -17.05 9.02 -10.55
CA THR A 665 -16.63 8.47 -11.85
C THR A 665 -15.20 7.93 -11.81
N SER A 666 -14.79 7.18 -12.82
CA SER A 666 -13.37 6.80 -12.98
C SER A 666 -12.46 8.02 -13.18
N TYR A 667 -13.00 9.14 -13.68
CA TYR A 667 -12.25 10.36 -13.97
C TYR A 667 -11.98 11.13 -12.68
N THR A 668 -13.00 11.25 -11.81
CA THR A 668 -12.85 11.82 -10.47
C THR A 668 -11.88 11.00 -9.62
N TRP A 669 -11.92 9.67 -9.72
CA TRP A 669 -10.97 8.79 -9.04
C TRP A 669 -9.53 9.08 -9.47
N ALA A 670 -9.24 9.05 -10.77
CA ALA A 670 -7.88 9.25 -11.28
C ALA A 670 -7.32 10.64 -10.91
N ALA A 671 -8.13 11.69 -11.05
CA ALA A 671 -7.75 13.05 -10.66
C ALA A 671 -7.53 13.18 -9.15
N THR A 672 -8.30 12.46 -8.32
CA THR A 672 -8.13 12.47 -6.86
C THR A 672 -6.85 11.76 -6.43
N ILE A 673 -6.51 10.61 -7.02
CA ILE A 673 -5.26 9.92 -6.73
C ILE A 673 -4.05 10.78 -7.12
N LEU A 674 -4.11 11.42 -8.28
CA LEU A 674 -3.08 12.36 -8.72
C LEU A 674 -2.96 13.55 -7.73
N LYS A 675 -4.10 14.13 -7.33
CA LYS A 675 -4.14 15.20 -6.33
C LYS A 675 -3.48 14.75 -5.01
N GLN A 676 -3.88 13.60 -4.47
CA GLN A 676 -3.33 13.07 -3.22
C GLN A 676 -1.81 12.84 -3.34
N LEU A 677 -1.32 12.33 -4.48
CA LEU A 677 0.12 12.17 -4.69
C LEU A 677 0.85 13.53 -4.71
N LEU A 678 0.26 14.53 -5.39
CA LEU A 678 0.81 15.89 -5.45
C LEU A 678 0.77 16.61 -4.09
N GLU A 679 -0.18 16.33 -3.22
CA GLU A 679 -0.22 16.87 -1.85
C GLU A 679 0.98 16.41 -1.01
N ASN A 680 1.58 15.27 -1.37
CA ASN A 680 2.78 14.72 -0.73
C ASN A 680 4.08 15.14 -1.43
N VAL A 681 4.03 15.92 -2.52
CA VAL A 681 5.25 16.42 -3.18
C VAL A 681 5.86 17.54 -2.34
N GLY A 682 7.13 17.40 -1.99
CA GLY A 682 7.84 18.38 -1.17
C GLY A 682 7.28 18.54 0.25
N GLY A 683 6.43 17.61 0.69
CA GLY A 683 6.16 17.44 2.12
C GLY A 683 7.43 17.00 2.84
N GLU A 684 7.47 17.15 4.15
CA GLU A 684 8.55 16.61 5.01
C GLU A 684 8.49 15.05 5.08
N HIS A 685 8.32 14.37 3.94
CA HIS A 685 8.29 12.90 3.81
C HIS A 685 9.67 12.27 3.91
N THR A 686 10.68 13.06 3.58
CA THR A 686 12.05 12.86 4.01
C THR A 686 12.27 13.82 5.17
N ALA A 687 12.49 13.29 6.38
CA ALA A 687 13.28 14.05 7.32
C ALA A 687 14.52 14.54 6.55
N HIS A 688 14.80 15.85 6.56
CA HIS A 688 16.04 16.36 6.03
C HIS A 688 17.15 15.43 6.54
N GLN A 689 17.87 14.78 5.61
CA GLN A 689 18.97 13.90 6.01
C GLN A 689 19.92 14.77 6.82
N THR A 690 19.90 14.57 8.13
CA THR A 690 20.80 15.30 9.02
C THR A 690 22.19 14.86 8.60
N PRO A 691 23.13 15.76 8.31
CA PRO A 691 24.44 15.33 7.82
C PRO A 691 25.17 14.52 8.90
N ALA A 692 25.96 13.54 8.49
CA ALA A 692 26.84 12.81 9.40
C ALA A 692 27.81 13.77 10.10
N LEU A 693 28.08 13.55 11.39
CA LEU A 693 29.01 14.35 12.17
C LEU A 693 30.36 14.45 11.46
N ASP A 694 30.76 15.66 11.08
CA ASP A 694 32.10 15.91 10.55
C ASP A 694 33.11 15.93 11.70
N VAL A 695 33.66 14.74 11.99
CA VAL A 695 34.63 14.53 13.07
C VAL A 695 35.88 15.40 12.90
N ASN A 696 36.27 15.76 11.66
CA ASN A 696 37.44 16.62 11.42
C ASN A 696 37.13 18.06 11.81
N LYS A 697 35.97 18.58 11.38
CA LYS A 697 35.52 19.93 11.78
C LYS A 697 35.36 20.00 13.29
N PHE A 698 34.73 18.98 13.89
CA PHE A 698 34.55 18.88 15.34
C PHE A 698 35.88 18.83 16.09
N SER A 699 36.83 18.02 15.64
CA SER A 699 38.16 17.91 16.26
C SER A 699 38.97 19.22 16.16
N ALA A 700 38.87 19.93 15.04
CA ALA A 700 39.52 21.22 14.86
C ALA A 700 38.95 22.30 15.81
N ALA A 701 37.62 22.36 15.90
CA ALA A 701 36.89 23.21 16.84
C ALA A 701 37.28 22.91 18.30
N TYR A 702 37.29 21.62 18.67
CA TYR A 702 37.70 21.15 20.00
C TYR A 702 39.14 21.61 20.35
N LYS A 703 40.11 21.49 19.44
CA LYS A 703 41.49 21.96 19.69
C LYS A 703 41.60 23.47 19.86
N GLY A 704 40.81 24.23 19.10
CA GLY A 704 40.81 25.70 19.14
C GLY A 704 40.15 26.28 20.39
N ALA A 705 39.21 25.56 20.98
CA ALA A 705 38.42 25.99 22.13
C ALA A 705 39.25 26.05 23.42
N LYS A 706 39.03 27.11 24.21
CA LYS A 706 39.64 27.33 25.53
C LYS A 706 38.83 26.69 26.65
N LYS A 707 37.50 26.62 26.49
CA LYS A 707 36.58 25.99 27.45
C LYS A 707 35.40 25.34 26.72
N ARG A 708 35.15 24.07 27.01
CA ARG A 708 34.27 23.20 26.23
C ARG A 708 33.18 22.62 27.10
N LEU A 709 31.93 22.74 26.66
CA LEU A 709 30.79 22.15 27.34
C LEU A 709 30.35 20.88 26.61
N MET A 710 30.42 19.74 27.29
CA MET A 710 30.16 18.42 26.71
C MET A 710 28.93 17.82 27.40
N LEU A 711 27.82 17.72 26.68
CA LEU A 711 26.49 17.38 27.20
C LEU A 711 26.02 16.08 26.54
N PHE A 712 25.74 15.07 27.36
CA PHE A 712 25.38 13.75 26.86
C PHE A 712 24.11 13.25 27.52
N ASP A 713 23.16 12.81 26.71
CA ASP A 713 22.20 11.83 27.20
C ASP A 713 22.88 10.47 27.47
N TYR A 714 22.24 9.63 28.28
CA TYR A 714 22.75 8.32 28.69
C TYR A 714 22.19 7.14 27.85
N ASP A 715 20.87 6.96 27.86
CA ASP A 715 20.20 5.77 27.33
C ASP A 715 20.01 5.92 25.82
N GLY A 716 20.61 5.05 25.01
CA GLY A 716 20.56 5.16 23.55
C GLY A 716 21.55 6.17 22.95
N THR A 717 22.24 6.95 23.78
CA THR A 717 23.30 7.88 23.38
C THR A 717 24.70 7.38 23.72
N LEU A 718 24.97 7.08 25.00
CA LEU A 718 26.27 6.53 25.45
C LEU A 718 26.23 5.03 25.68
N THR A 719 25.03 4.46 25.82
CA THR A 719 24.79 3.03 25.98
C THR A 719 23.68 2.59 25.03
N PRO A 720 23.73 1.39 24.41
CA PRO A 720 22.66 0.92 23.55
C PRO A 720 21.34 0.72 24.30
N ILE A 721 20.21 1.04 23.66
CA ILE A 721 18.88 0.74 24.21
C ILE A 721 18.72 -0.78 24.33
N VAL A 722 18.43 -1.26 25.54
CA VAL A 722 18.18 -2.67 25.84
C VAL A 722 16.73 -2.91 26.30
N LYS A 723 16.25 -4.15 26.14
CA LYS A 723 14.86 -4.53 26.49
C LYS A 723 14.51 -4.33 27.96
N VAL A 724 15.48 -4.50 28.85
CA VAL A 724 15.32 -4.33 30.29
C VAL A 724 16.15 -3.10 30.67
N PRO A 725 15.52 -1.96 31.04
CA PRO A 725 16.25 -0.71 31.28
C PRO A 725 17.40 -0.84 32.29
N SER A 726 17.28 -1.67 33.33
CA SER A 726 18.35 -1.87 34.31
C SER A 726 19.60 -2.55 33.76
N HIS A 727 19.57 -3.10 32.53
CA HIS A 727 20.72 -3.70 31.88
C HIS A 727 21.46 -2.74 30.94
N ALA A 728 21.01 -1.49 30.80
CA ALA A 728 21.72 -0.45 30.05
C ALA A 728 22.87 0.05 30.92
N VAL A 729 23.97 -0.69 30.98
CA VAL A 729 25.16 -0.35 31.79
C VAL A 729 26.30 0.15 30.89
N PRO A 730 27.13 1.09 31.37
CA PRO A 730 28.19 1.66 30.56
C PRO A 730 29.30 0.64 30.31
N THR A 731 29.85 0.62 29.10
CA THR A 731 31.00 -0.23 28.78
C THR A 731 32.28 0.35 29.39
N GLU A 732 33.31 -0.48 29.61
CA GLU A 732 34.62 0.02 30.07
C GLU A 732 35.21 1.05 29.10
N ARG A 733 34.95 0.89 27.80
CA ARG A 733 35.34 1.84 26.75
C ARG A 733 34.69 3.21 26.97
N THR A 734 33.37 3.24 27.15
CA THR A 734 32.60 4.46 27.43
C THR A 734 33.05 5.12 28.74
N LEU A 735 33.23 4.35 29.81
CA LEU A 735 33.70 4.84 31.10
C LEU A 735 35.08 5.50 30.98
N THR A 736 36.01 4.87 30.27
CA THR A 736 37.36 5.39 30.07
C THR A 736 37.34 6.69 29.27
N ALA A 737 36.57 6.75 28.18
CA ALA A 737 36.46 7.94 27.34
C ALA A 737 35.91 9.14 28.14
N ILE A 738 34.77 8.97 28.83
CA ILE A 738 34.15 10.03 29.64
C ILE A 738 35.06 10.44 30.81
N SER A 739 35.68 9.49 31.50
CA SER A 739 36.60 9.78 32.61
C SER A 739 37.81 10.60 32.16
N THR A 740 38.39 10.26 31.00
CA THR A 740 39.53 11.00 30.45
C THR A 740 39.12 12.40 30.01
N LEU A 741 37.93 12.53 29.40
CA LEU A 741 37.36 13.82 29.03
C LEU A 741 37.11 14.72 30.24
N ALA A 742 36.58 14.17 31.34
CA ALA A 742 36.30 14.90 32.58
C ALA A 742 37.57 15.35 33.33
N GLN A 743 38.71 14.70 33.08
CA GLN A 743 40.00 15.08 33.67
C GLN A 743 40.67 16.28 32.98
N ASP A 744 40.32 16.62 31.74
CA ASP A 744 40.83 17.84 31.09
C ASP A 744 40.13 19.06 31.72
N PRO A 745 40.87 19.97 32.40
CA PRO A 745 40.28 21.11 33.08
C PRO A 745 39.63 22.13 32.13
N LYS A 746 39.84 22.01 30.81
CA LYS A 746 39.13 22.81 29.80
C LYS A 746 37.73 22.28 29.52
N ASN A 747 37.41 21.06 29.93
CA ASN A 747 36.13 20.42 29.67
C ASN A 747 35.21 20.52 30.89
N VAL A 748 33.96 20.83 30.63
CA VAL A 748 32.85 20.73 31.58
C VAL A 748 31.93 19.65 31.04
N VAL A 749 31.93 18.48 31.67
CA VAL A 749 31.25 17.28 31.15
C VAL A 749 30.01 16.98 31.99
N TYR A 750 28.88 16.76 31.32
CA TYR A 750 27.59 16.47 31.96
C TYR A 750 26.87 15.28 31.34
N LEU A 751 26.38 14.39 32.20
CA LEU A 751 25.36 13.38 31.87
C LEU A 751 23.97 13.93 32.19
N ILE A 752 23.09 14.02 31.20
CA ILE A 752 21.71 14.51 31.33
C ILE A 752 20.76 13.35 31.06
N SER A 753 20.32 12.67 32.12
CA SER A 753 19.59 11.40 32.03
C SER A 753 18.16 11.50 32.55
N GLY A 754 17.28 10.64 32.02
CA GLY A 754 15.95 10.36 32.59
C GLY A 754 15.96 9.34 33.73
N ARG A 755 17.13 8.77 34.07
CA ARG A 755 17.33 7.82 35.17
C ARG A 755 17.29 8.50 36.53
N ASP A 756 16.99 7.73 37.56
CA ASP A 756 17.08 8.19 38.94
C ASP A 756 18.55 8.40 39.37
N GLY A 757 18.74 9.18 40.43
CA GLY A 757 20.07 9.52 40.95
C GLY A 757 20.82 8.31 41.52
N ASP A 758 20.11 7.32 42.08
CA ASP A 758 20.73 6.13 42.70
C ASP A 758 21.45 5.29 41.63
N PHE A 759 20.81 5.13 40.46
CA PHE A 759 21.38 4.45 39.31
C PHE A 759 22.61 5.18 38.76
N LEU A 760 22.54 6.51 38.63
CA LEU A 760 23.69 7.30 38.16
C LEU A 760 24.85 7.23 39.14
N GLU A 761 24.59 7.29 40.45
CA GLU A 761 25.63 7.22 41.48
C GLU A 761 26.32 5.84 41.49
N GLU A 762 25.55 4.75 41.36
CA GLU A 762 26.09 3.38 41.30
C GLU A 762 27.07 3.20 40.12
N HIS A 763 26.75 3.76 38.95
CA HIS A 763 27.49 3.50 37.71
C HIS A 763 28.51 4.58 37.34
N TRP A 764 28.35 5.80 37.82
CA TRP A 764 29.14 6.97 37.43
C TRP A 764 29.70 7.77 38.61
N GLY A 765 29.27 7.51 39.85
CA GLY A 765 29.72 8.25 41.03
C GLY A 765 31.21 8.13 41.33
N HIS A 766 31.90 7.15 40.73
CA HIS A 766 33.35 6.98 40.83
C HIS A 766 34.15 7.84 39.84
N VAL A 767 33.50 8.54 38.90
CA VAL A 767 34.16 9.41 37.91
C VAL A 767 34.30 10.82 38.48
N GLU A 768 35.53 11.22 38.78
CA GLU A 768 35.83 12.56 39.29
C GLU A 768 35.56 13.65 38.23
N ASN A 769 35.10 14.82 38.66
CA ASN A 769 34.80 15.99 37.83
C ASN A 769 33.70 15.77 36.75
N LEU A 770 32.81 14.80 36.95
CA LEU A 770 31.65 14.58 36.09
C LEU A 770 30.39 15.22 36.70
N GLY A 771 29.73 16.09 35.94
CA GLY A 771 28.41 16.61 36.29
C GLY A 771 27.32 15.62 35.93
N MET A 772 26.27 15.52 36.75
CA MET A 772 25.15 14.60 36.52
C MET A 772 23.81 15.29 36.75
N SER A 773 22.87 15.06 35.85
CA SER A 773 21.50 15.52 35.93
C SER A 773 20.56 14.31 35.83
N ALA A 774 19.88 13.98 36.92
CA ALA A 774 18.94 12.86 37.00
C ALA A 774 17.49 13.33 36.79
N GLU A 775 16.61 12.38 36.45
CA GLU A 775 15.16 12.61 36.25
C GLU A 775 14.87 13.85 35.38
N HIS A 776 15.52 13.95 34.22
CA HIS A 776 15.37 15.03 33.25
C HIS A 776 15.68 16.44 33.79
N GLY A 777 16.50 16.56 34.84
CA GLY A 777 16.90 17.83 35.44
C GLY A 777 16.31 18.10 36.81
N SER A 778 15.57 17.15 37.39
CA SER A 778 14.99 17.31 38.72
C SER A 778 16.03 17.26 39.83
N PHE A 779 17.15 16.56 39.58
CA PHE A 779 18.28 16.48 40.49
C PHE A 779 19.57 16.77 39.74
N VAL A 780 20.41 17.65 40.28
CA VAL A 780 21.67 18.06 39.64
C VAL A 780 22.83 17.93 40.62
N LYS A 781 23.92 17.32 40.18
CA LYS A 781 25.20 17.20 40.89
C LYS A 781 26.28 17.86 40.03
N GLN A 782 26.92 18.91 40.55
CA GLN A 782 27.95 19.64 39.81
C GLN A 782 29.27 18.85 39.79
N PRO A 783 30.16 19.08 38.80
CA PRO A 783 31.49 18.52 38.79
C PRO A 783 32.25 18.80 40.10
N GLY A 784 32.56 17.74 40.85
CA GLY A 784 33.29 17.82 42.13
C GLY A 784 32.43 17.89 43.39
N ASP A 785 31.10 18.00 43.26
CA ASP A 785 30.18 17.85 44.39
C ASP A 785 30.02 16.37 44.78
N GLU A 786 29.70 16.09 46.05
CA GLU A 786 29.45 14.72 46.54
C GLU A 786 27.97 14.32 46.42
N GLU A 787 27.03 15.26 46.56
CA GLU A 787 25.59 14.98 46.64
C GLU A 787 24.76 15.67 45.53
N PHE A 788 23.62 15.07 45.18
CA PHE A 788 22.64 15.67 44.26
C PHE A 788 21.82 16.75 44.96
N THR A 789 21.69 17.91 44.32
CA THR A 789 20.76 18.98 44.73
C THR A 789 19.39 18.74 44.11
N ASN A 790 18.33 18.78 44.92
CA ASN A 790 16.95 18.63 44.44
C ASN A 790 16.40 19.97 43.92
N MET A 791 16.20 20.04 42.60
CA MET A 791 15.69 21.22 41.90
C MET A 791 14.17 21.37 42.00
N THR A 792 13.48 20.35 42.50
CA THR A 792 12.01 20.32 42.62
C THR A 792 11.52 20.54 44.04
N GLU A 793 12.41 20.75 45.01
CA GLU A 793 12.03 20.85 46.43
C GLU A 793 11.06 22.01 46.72
N ALA A 794 11.18 23.11 45.98
CA ALA A 794 10.28 24.27 46.09
C ALA A 794 8.98 24.12 45.27
N LEU A 795 8.84 23.07 44.45
CA LEU A 795 7.67 22.85 43.59
C LEU A 795 6.57 22.07 44.33
N ASP A 796 5.32 22.46 44.10
CA ASP A 796 4.16 21.72 44.60
C ASP A 796 3.99 20.41 43.81
N MET A 797 4.18 19.26 44.46
CA MET A 797 4.03 17.92 43.87
C MET A 797 2.67 17.26 44.16
N SER A 798 1.72 17.97 44.78
CA SER A 798 0.40 17.42 45.11
C SER A 798 -0.40 16.95 43.88
N TRP A 799 -0.07 17.45 42.69
CA TRP A 799 -0.65 17.01 41.42
C TRP A 799 -0.37 15.54 41.09
N MET A 800 0.71 14.95 41.60
CA MET A 800 1.07 13.55 41.29
C MET A 800 0.00 12.57 41.74
N SER A 801 -0.59 12.80 42.92
CA SER A 801 -1.68 11.97 43.44
C SER A 801 -2.95 12.10 42.60
N GLU A 802 -3.26 13.30 42.10
CA GLU A 802 -4.40 13.52 41.20
C GLU A 802 -4.20 12.81 39.85
N VAL A 803 -2.99 12.87 39.28
CA VAL A 803 -2.65 12.16 38.04
C VAL A 803 -2.66 10.65 38.23
N GLU A 804 -2.16 10.14 39.37
CA GLU A 804 -2.17 8.71 39.68
C GLU A 804 -3.60 8.15 39.72
N GLU A 805 -4.57 8.90 40.26
CA GLU A 805 -5.99 8.48 40.24
C GLU A 805 -6.54 8.38 38.81
N ILE A 806 -6.21 9.34 37.96
CA ILE A 806 -6.60 9.30 36.54
C ILE A 806 -5.94 8.10 35.83
N PHE A 807 -4.63 7.90 36.04
CA PHE A 807 -3.92 6.77 35.46
C PHE A 807 -4.45 5.43 35.96
N LYS A 808 -4.84 5.31 37.23
CA LYS A 808 -5.51 4.11 37.76
C LYS A 808 -6.80 3.82 37.03
N TYR A 809 -7.64 4.86 36.88
CA TYR A 809 -8.88 4.77 36.12
C TYR A 809 -8.63 4.19 34.71
N TYR A 810 -7.69 4.74 33.93
CA TYR A 810 -7.38 4.24 32.57
C TYR A 810 -6.67 2.88 32.54
N THR A 811 -5.88 2.55 33.56
CA THR A 811 -5.20 1.26 33.67
C THR A 811 -6.20 0.13 33.88
N GLU A 812 -7.23 0.32 34.72
CA GLU A 812 -8.24 -0.70 35.01
C GLU A 812 -9.05 -1.13 33.78
N ARG A 813 -9.20 -0.24 32.78
CA ARG A 813 -9.95 -0.53 31.55
C ARG A 813 -9.10 -0.85 30.34
N THR A 814 -7.80 -0.63 30.42
CA THR A 814 -6.86 -0.88 29.32
C THR A 814 -6.01 -2.09 29.65
N THR A 815 -6.44 -3.28 29.20
CA THR A 815 -5.69 -4.52 29.47
C THR A 815 -4.25 -4.40 28.99
N GLY A 816 -3.28 -4.77 29.83
CA GLY A 816 -1.84 -4.69 29.53
C GLY A 816 -1.19 -3.33 29.84
N ALA A 817 -1.96 -2.34 30.31
CA ALA A 817 -1.39 -1.07 30.76
C ALA A 817 -0.84 -1.15 32.20
N THR A 818 0.14 -0.30 32.52
CA THR A 818 0.80 -0.23 33.83
C THR A 818 1.16 1.21 34.19
N ILE A 819 1.31 1.51 35.47
CA ILE A 819 1.72 2.83 35.97
C ILE A 819 3.13 2.71 36.57
N GLU A 820 3.98 3.70 36.28
CA GLU A 820 5.29 3.89 36.87
C GLU A 820 5.31 5.25 37.56
N VAL A 821 5.65 5.29 38.85
CA VAL A 821 5.73 6.52 39.66
C VAL A 821 7.20 6.76 40.01
N LYS A 822 7.73 7.91 39.62
CA LYS A 822 9.09 8.39 39.96
C LYS A 822 9.01 9.46 41.05
N LYS A 823 10.15 10.07 41.46
CA LYS A 823 10.14 11.15 42.49
C LYS A 823 9.53 12.43 41.93
N ALA A 824 9.81 12.76 40.67
CA ALA A 824 9.34 13.99 40.05
C ALA A 824 8.38 13.83 38.85
N SER A 825 8.13 12.61 38.38
CA SER A 825 7.19 12.34 37.27
C SER A 825 6.38 11.07 37.48
N ILE A 826 5.31 10.94 36.70
CA ILE A 826 4.47 9.74 36.67
C ILE A 826 4.15 9.37 35.22
N THR A 827 4.27 8.08 34.90
CA THR A 827 4.14 7.58 33.54
C THR A 827 3.14 6.43 33.46
N TRP A 828 2.22 6.53 32.52
CA TRP A 828 1.27 5.48 32.17
C TRP A 828 1.71 4.76 30.91
N HIS A 829 2.07 3.49 31.02
CA HIS A 829 2.51 2.65 29.89
C HIS A 829 1.33 1.84 29.36
N TYR A 830 1.12 1.85 28.05
CA TYR A 830 0.09 1.05 27.37
C TYR A 830 0.67 0.21 26.23
N ARG A 831 1.99 -0.05 26.27
CA ARG A 831 2.73 -0.78 25.24
C ARG A 831 2.26 -2.22 25.04
N ASN A 832 1.80 -2.88 26.11
CA ASN A 832 1.32 -4.27 26.05
C ASN A 832 -0.20 -4.36 25.81
N SER A 833 -0.86 -3.23 25.52
CA SER A 833 -2.28 -3.15 25.23
C SER A 833 -2.55 -3.29 23.74
N ASP A 834 -3.82 -3.52 23.36
CA ASP A 834 -4.23 -3.47 21.95
C ASP A 834 -3.84 -2.10 21.35
N PRO A 835 -3.17 -2.02 20.18
CA PRO A 835 -2.63 -0.76 19.67
C PRO A 835 -3.68 0.33 19.43
N ASP A 836 -4.85 -0.04 18.92
CA ASP A 836 -5.90 0.91 18.55
C ASP A 836 -6.63 1.36 19.81
N PHE A 837 -6.98 0.40 20.68
CA PHE A 837 -7.68 0.69 21.93
C PHE A 837 -6.78 1.41 22.94
N GLY A 838 -5.52 0.99 23.08
CA GLY A 838 -4.54 1.64 23.94
C GLY A 838 -4.24 3.07 23.49
N GLU A 839 -4.15 3.32 22.18
CA GLU A 839 -3.97 4.68 21.65
C GLU A 839 -5.25 5.54 21.79
N PHE A 840 -6.43 4.95 21.59
CA PHE A 840 -7.70 5.61 21.89
C PHE A 840 -7.80 6.01 23.37
N GLN A 841 -7.46 5.10 24.28
CA GLN A 841 -7.46 5.36 25.72
C GLN A 841 -6.40 6.39 26.10
N CYS A 842 -5.23 6.36 25.45
CA CYS A 842 -4.20 7.39 25.59
C CYS A 842 -4.70 8.77 25.19
N LYS A 843 -5.36 8.91 24.03
CA LYS A 843 -5.95 10.18 23.59
C LYS A 843 -7.00 10.70 24.59
N GLN A 844 -7.90 9.83 25.05
CA GLN A 844 -8.89 10.20 26.05
C GLN A 844 -8.27 10.60 27.39
N CYS A 845 -7.20 9.90 27.81
CA CYS A 845 -6.46 10.20 29.03
C CYS A 845 -5.72 11.54 28.92
N LEU A 846 -5.05 11.78 27.79
CA LEU A 846 -4.41 13.04 27.44
C LEU A 846 -5.41 14.19 27.46
N ASP A 847 -6.53 14.07 26.74
CA ASP A 847 -7.58 15.10 26.70
C ASP A 847 -8.09 15.43 28.11
N LEU A 848 -8.26 14.43 28.97
CA LEU A 848 -8.67 14.64 30.35
C LEU A 848 -7.61 15.39 31.15
N LEU A 849 -6.34 15.00 31.05
CA LEU A 849 -5.24 15.65 31.78
C LEU A 849 -5.03 17.09 31.31
N GLU A 850 -5.03 17.33 29.99
CA GLU A 850 -4.86 18.65 29.38
C GLU A 850 -6.04 19.59 29.65
N SER A 851 -7.27 19.07 29.70
CA SER A 851 -8.45 19.91 29.94
C SER A 851 -8.71 20.20 31.42
N SER A 852 -8.36 19.28 32.33
CA SER A 852 -8.75 19.37 33.75
C SER A 852 -7.62 19.80 34.69
N LEU A 853 -6.39 19.31 34.46
CA LEU A 853 -5.27 19.45 35.40
C LEU A 853 -4.22 20.45 34.92
N ALA A 854 -3.77 20.32 33.66
CA ALA A 854 -2.72 21.18 33.09
C ALA A 854 -3.03 22.70 33.18
N PRO A 855 -4.29 23.19 33.05
CA PRO A 855 -4.58 24.62 33.18
C PRO A 855 -4.55 25.13 34.63
N ARG A 856 -4.59 24.23 35.62
CA ARG A 856 -4.68 24.57 37.05
C ARG A 856 -3.38 24.30 37.82
N ARG A 857 -2.48 23.51 37.24
CA ARG A 857 -1.22 23.06 37.84
C ARG A 857 -0.07 23.34 36.87
N PRO A 858 1.14 23.68 37.34
CA PRO A 858 2.30 23.95 36.49
C PRO A 858 2.94 22.64 35.99
N ILE A 859 2.18 21.84 35.25
CA ILE A 859 2.58 20.52 34.75
C ILE A 859 2.55 20.48 33.22
N GLU A 860 3.36 19.60 32.65
CA GLU A 860 3.40 19.25 31.23
C GLU A 860 3.00 17.77 31.08
N VAL A 861 2.16 17.48 30.08
CA VAL A 861 1.77 16.12 29.72
C VAL A 861 2.45 15.77 28.40
N LEU A 862 3.21 14.70 28.40
CA LEU A 862 4.02 14.25 27.29
C LEU A 862 3.52 12.91 26.76
N VAL A 863 3.25 12.89 25.46
CA VAL A 863 3.00 11.65 24.74
C VAL A 863 4.34 11.07 24.30
N GLY A 864 4.74 9.95 24.91
CA GLY A 864 5.93 9.19 24.54
C GLY A 864 5.58 7.89 23.80
N LYS A 865 6.57 7.00 23.63
CA LYS A 865 6.43 5.79 22.80
C LYS A 865 5.58 4.72 23.51
N LYS A 866 4.27 4.78 23.25
CA LYS A 866 3.23 3.96 23.89
C LYS A 866 3.18 4.15 25.40
N ASN A 867 3.40 5.38 25.83
CA ASN A 867 3.19 5.84 27.19
C ASN A 867 2.74 7.31 27.21
N LEU A 868 2.20 7.72 28.36
CA LEU A 868 1.86 9.10 28.66
C LEU A 868 2.59 9.48 29.95
N GLU A 869 3.47 10.46 29.90
CA GLU A 869 4.24 10.93 31.06
C GLU A 869 3.77 12.31 31.49
N VAL A 870 3.66 12.54 32.80
CA VAL A 870 3.33 13.86 33.36
C VAL A 870 4.48 14.30 34.28
N ARG A 871 4.96 15.52 34.08
CA ARG A 871 6.08 16.13 34.80
C ARG A 871 5.85 17.63 35.08
N PRO A 872 6.60 18.27 36.00
CA PRO A 872 6.56 19.72 36.18
C PRO A 872 7.02 20.46 34.93
N LEU A 873 6.36 21.57 34.59
CA LEU A 873 6.70 22.39 33.41
C LEU A 873 8.11 23.02 33.53
N ALA A 874 8.56 23.30 34.77
CA ALA A 874 9.81 23.98 35.05
C ALA A 874 11.07 23.09 34.88
N VAL A 875 10.90 21.78 34.66
CA VAL A 875 12.02 20.82 34.68
C VAL A 875 12.00 19.95 33.42
N ASN A 876 12.98 20.18 32.54
CA ASN A 876 13.26 19.34 31.38
C ASN A 876 14.75 19.42 30.99
N LYS A 877 15.21 18.49 30.15
CA LYS A 877 16.61 18.42 29.70
C LYS A 877 17.07 19.74 29.05
N GLY A 878 16.20 20.41 28.29
CA GLY A 878 16.50 21.70 27.67
C GLY A 878 16.75 22.83 28.66
N GLU A 879 16.00 22.85 29.76
CA GLU A 879 16.16 23.87 30.81
C GLU A 879 17.47 23.68 31.59
N ILE A 880 17.93 22.43 31.75
CA ILE A 880 19.28 22.14 32.25
C ILE A 880 20.36 22.63 31.28
N VAL A 881 20.21 22.40 29.98
CA VAL A 881 21.17 22.92 28.99
C VAL A 881 21.29 24.44 29.10
N LYS A 882 20.16 25.16 29.24
CA LYS A 882 20.17 26.62 29.44
C LYS A 882 20.89 27.02 30.72
N ARG A 883 20.65 26.32 31.84
CA ARG A 883 21.35 26.57 33.11
C ARG A 883 22.86 26.39 32.95
N LEU A 884 23.30 25.30 32.35
CA LEU A 884 24.72 25.01 32.15
C LEU A 884 25.42 26.04 31.27
N MET A 885 24.73 26.56 30.24
CA MET A 885 25.22 27.67 29.42
C MET A 885 25.32 28.97 30.21
N TYR A 886 24.33 29.28 31.05
CA TYR A 886 24.31 30.47 31.90
C TYR A 886 25.42 30.44 32.97
N GLU A 887 25.71 29.26 33.54
CA GLU A 887 26.80 29.05 34.51
C GLU A 887 28.19 29.05 33.84
N ASN A 888 28.27 28.79 32.53
CA ASN A 888 29.51 28.74 31.74
C ASN A 888 29.48 29.69 30.53
N PRO A 889 29.33 31.01 30.73
CA PRO A 889 29.19 31.98 29.64
C PRO A 889 30.48 32.12 28.80
N ASP A 890 31.62 31.72 29.37
CA ASP A 890 32.96 31.75 28.77
C ASP A 890 33.28 30.51 27.91
N ALA A 891 32.35 29.55 27.79
CA ALA A 891 32.51 28.41 26.89
C ALA A 891 32.53 28.86 25.41
N ASP A 892 33.45 28.30 24.63
CA ASP A 892 33.62 28.59 23.20
C ASP A 892 33.32 27.39 22.29
N LEU A 893 32.92 26.25 22.87
CA LEU A 893 32.40 25.06 22.15
C LEU A 893 31.33 24.34 22.97
N ILE A 894 30.27 23.86 22.30
CA ILE A 894 29.26 22.95 22.86
C ILE A 894 29.18 21.68 21.99
N PHE A 895 29.36 20.52 22.61
CA PHE A 895 28.94 19.24 22.05
C PHE A 895 27.73 18.73 22.82
N CYS A 896 26.63 18.44 22.13
CA CYS A 896 25.40 17.96 22.75
C CYS A 896 24.88 16.74 22.00
N ALA A 897 24.83 15.58 22.64
CA ALA A 897 24.40 14.32 22.02
C ALA A 897 23.14 13.74 22.69
N GLY A 898 22.20 13.24 21.89
CA GLY A 898 20.93 12.65 22.34
C GLY A 898 20.27 11.74 21.29
N ASP A 899 19.38 10.84 21.68
CA ASP A 899 18.83 9.77 20.83
C ASP A 899 17.28 9.72 20.79
N ASP A 900 16.58 10.43 21.66
CA ASP A 900 15.11 10.29 21.79
C ASP A 900 14.35 11.61 21.63
N LYS A 901 13.03 11.57 21.89
CA LYS A 901 12.14 12.73 21.78
C LYS A 901 12.36 13.74 22.91
N THR A 902 12.82 13.31 24.09
CA THR A 902 13.10 14.20 25.22
C THR A 902 14.37 15.00 25.00
N ASP A 903 15.32 14.46 24.23
CA ASP A 903 16.56 15.13 23.86
C ASP A 903 16.35 16.27 22.86
N GLU A 904 15.24 16.24 22.11
CA GLU A 904 14.85 17.36 21.25
C GLU A 904 14.66 18.66 22.05
N ASP A 905 14.36 18.61 23.35
CA ASP A 905 14.31 19.79 24.21
C ASP A 905 15.71 20.41 24.41
N MET A 906 16.78 19.59 24.44
CA MET A 906 18.17 20.06 24.47
C MET A 906 18.50 20.82 23.18
N PHE A 907 18.22 20.19 22.04
CA PHE A 907 18.49 20.77 20.73
C PHE A 907 17.64 22.01 20.46
N ARG A 908 16.37 22.01 20.88
CA ARG A 908 15.48 23.17 20.81
C ARG A 908 16.01 24.34 21.63
N SER A 909 16.54 24.06 22.83
CA SER A 909 17.12 25.10 23.68
C SER A 909 18.33 25.75 23.03
N LEU A 910 19.23 24.95 22.45
CA LEU A 910 20.35 25.46 21.67
C LEU A 910 19.88 26.29 20.45
N ARG A 911 18.89 25.81 19.68
CA ARG A 911 18.34 26.58 18.55
C ARG A 911 17.58 27.84 18.94
N THR A 912 16.96 27.87 20.13
CA THR A 912 16.24 29.05 20.63
C THR A 912 17.22 30.16 20.97
N VAL A 913 18.38 29.81 21.53
CA VAL A 913 19.46 30.76 21.81
C VAL A 913 20.24 31.10 20.53
N PHE A 914 20.46 30.12 19.64
CA PHE A 914 21.21 30.25 18.39
C PHE A 914 20.37 29.82 17.17
N PRO A 915 19.48 30.67 16.64
CA PRO A 915 18.61 30.32 15.53
C PRO A 915 19.38 30.11 14.21
N PRO A 916 19.03 29.09 13.41
CA PRO A 916 19.66 28.85 12.11
C PRO A 916 19.36 30.00 11.13
N GLY A 917 20.41 30.61 10.56
CA GLY A 917 20.30 31.74 9.64
C GLY A 917 20.62 33.13 10.22
N GLY A 918 20.94 33.23 11.51
CA GLY A 918 21.68 34.36 12.08
C GLY A 918 21.04 35.09 13.27
N VAL A 919 21.87 35.33 14.29
CA VAL A 919 22.16 36.69 14.76
C VAL A 919 23.47 37.07 14.04
N HIS A 920 23.64 38.31 13.56
CA HIS A 920 24.90 38.74 12.93
C HIS A 920 26.08 38.27 13.78
N THR A 921 27.08 37.60 13.19
CA THR A 921 28.23 36.96 13.86
C THR A 921 29.12 37.90 14.69
N SER A 922 28.71 39.16 14.84
CA SER A 922 29.36 40.24 15.57
C SER A 922 28.60 40.76 16.80
N ASP A 923 27.31 40.43 16.99
CA ASP A 923 26.53 40.95 18.11
C ASP A 923 26.59 40.00 19.33
N PRO A 924 26.84 40.52 20.54
CA PRO A 924 26.92 39.70 21.75
C PRO A 924 25.56 39.09 22.09
N ILE A 925 25.53 37.77 22.34
CA ILE A 925 24.31 37.06 22.71
C ILE A 925 24.14 37.16 24.22
N ILE A 926 23.16 37.96 24.64
CA ILE A 926 22.83 38.18 26.06
C ILE A 926 21.78 37.16 26.49
N MET A 927 22.13 36.32 27.46
CA MET A 927 21.25 35.33 28.05
C MET A 927 20.75 35.80 29.43
N LYS A 928 19.42 35.82 29.59
CA LYS A 928 18.78 36.09 30.88
C LYS A 928 18.84 34.84 31.77
N PRO A 929 18.73 34.99 33.10
CA PRO A 929 18.66 33.86 34.02
C PRO A 929 17.52 32.89 33.61
N PRO A 930 17.83 31.61 33.33
CA PRO A 930 16.83 30.64 32.92
C PRO A 930 15.97 30.18 34.10
N VAL A 931 14.82 29.58 33.82
CA VAL A 931 13.87 29.09 34.83
C VAL A 931 14.52 28.06 35.74
N ALA A 932 15.40 27.19 35.23
CA ALA A 932 16.16 26.22 36.06
C ALA A 932 17.14 26.87 37.05
N VAL A 933 17.46 28.16 36.90
CA VAL A 933 18.28 28.91 37.88
C VAL A 933 17.38 29.66 38.86
N THR A 934 16.29 30.25 38.37
CA THR A 934 15.38 31.06 39.21
C THR A 934 14.39 30.25 40.04
N SER A 935 14.09 29.00 39.67
CA SER A 935 13.03 28.19 40.28
C SER A 935 13.34 27.70 41.70
N THR A 936 14.61 27.70 42.11
CA THR A 936 15.06 27.28 43.44
C THR A 936 15.42 28.44 44.36
N LEU A 937 15.24 29.69 43.89
CA LEU A 937 15.66 30.89 44.60
C LEU A 937 14.44 31.73 45.01
N ASP A 938 14.55 32.40 46.15
CA ASP A 938 13.48 33.31 46.60
C ASP A 938 13.41 34.55 45.68
N PRO A 939 12.25 35.24 45.58
CA PRO A 939 12.08 36.39 44.69
C PRO A 939 13.10 37.53 44.90
N GLU A 940 13.64 37.67 46.12
CA GLU A 940 14.70 38.64 46.44
C GLU A 940 16.05 38.22 45.86
N GLU A 941 16.38 36.92 45.86
CA GLU A 941 17.60 36.35 45.28
C GLU A 941 17.57 36.35 43.75
N VAL A 942 16.40 36.09 43.16
CA VAL A 942 16.19 36.19 41.70
C VAL A 942 16.46 37.61 41.18
N ALA A 943 16.18 38.64 41.98
CA ALA A 943 16.43 40.03 41.61
C ALA A 943 17.92 40.41 41.59
N GLU A 944 18.80 39.60 42.20
CA GLU A 944 20.25 39.81 42.20
C GLU A 944 20.98 39.18 41.01
N LEU A 945 20.32 38.28 40.27
CA LEU A 945 20.87 37.61 39.09
C LEU A 945 21.03 38.60 37.93
N LYS A 946 22.15 38.49 37.20
CA LYS A 946 22.51 39.38 36.10
C LYS A 946 22.47 38.65 34.77
N ASP A 947 22.08 39.36 33.72
CA ASP A 947 22.22 38.87 32.36
C ASP A 947 23.70 38.57 32.03
N VAL A 948 23.96 37.46 31.34
CA VAL A 948 25.31 37.01 30.96
C VAL A 948 25.51 37.10 29.45
N GLU A 949 26.72 37.48 29.03
CA GLU A 949 27.12 37.49 27.62
C GLU A 949 27.76 36.16 27.26
N LEU A 950 27.17 35.42 26.30
CA LEU A 950 27.69 34.14 25.85
C LEU A 950 28.78 34.33 24.79
N HIS A 951 29.96 33.74 25.02
CA HIS A 951 31.09 33.81 24.09
C HIS A 951 31.02 32.81 22.93
N ILE A 952 30.13 31.81 23.01
CA ILE A 952 30.03 30.75 22.00
C ILE A 952 29.48 31.26 20.67
N ARG A 953 30.05 30.75 19.58
CA ARG A 953 29.61 31.05 18.22
C ARG A 953 28.71 29.92 17.68
N PRO A 954 27.70 30.22 16.85
CA PRO A 954 26.82 29.20 16.28
C PRO A 954 27.55 28.07 15.54
N ASP A 955 28.67 28.36 14.88
CA ASP A 955 29.47 27.36 14.13
C ASP A 955 30.22 26.37 15.04
N GLU A 956 30.34 26.66 16.33
CA GLU A 956 31.04 25.87 17.35
C GLU A 956 30.06 25.03 18.20
N ILE A 957 28.82 24.88 17.72
CA ILE A 957 27.78 24.06 18.34
C ILE A 957 27.57 22.78 17.53
N PHE A 958 27.88 21.65 18.16
CA PHE A 958 27.77 20.31 17.58
C PHE A 958 26.63 19.55 18.26
N ALA A 959 25.40 19.95 17.98
CA ALA A 959 24.20 19.22 18.40
C ALA A 959 24.02 17.99 17.50
N THR A 960 24.11 16.79 18.07
CA THR A 960 24.22 15.52 17.36
C THR A 960 23.13 14.56 17.83
N THR A 961 22.31 14.06 16.90
CA THR A 961 21.39 12.97 17.21
C THR A 961 22.07 11.62 17.03
N VAL A 962 21.78 10.65 17.90
CA VAL A 962 22.07 9.24 17.68
C VAL A 962 20.86 8.59 17.01
N GLY A 963 21.08 7.85 15.93
CA GLY A 963 20.03 7.16 15.18
C GLY A 963 20.19 7.27 13.66
N PRO A 964 19.23 6.73 12.88
CA PRO A 964 19.33 6.71 11.43
C PRO A 964 19.33 8.14 10.85
N PRO A 965 19.93 8.36 9.66
CA PRO A 965 19.97 9.69 9.03
C PRO A 965 18.61 10.33 8.76
N ALA A 966 17.59 9.49 8.64
CA ALA A 966 16.20 9.87 8.42
C ALA A 966 15.45 10.19 9.71
N LYS A 967 16.09 10.14 10.89
CA LYS A 967 15.45 10.53 12.14
C LYS A 967 15.12 12.02 12.10
N LYS A 968 13.84 12.38 12.29
CA LYS A 968 13.41 13.78 12.41
C LYS A 968 13.97 14.37 13.71
N THR A 969 14.82 15.38 13.60
CA THR A 969 15.52 15.99 14.74
C THR A 969 15.79 17.48 14.51
N LEU A 970 15.94 18.23 15.60
CA LEU A 970 16.50 19.58 15.63
C LEU A 970 18.04 19.59 15.71
N ALA A 971 18.68 18.42 15.87
CA ALA A 971 20.13 18.33 15.80
C ALA A 971 20.68 18.82 14.45
N GLY A 972 21.91 19.32 14.46
CA GLY A 972 22.63 19.74 13.25
C GLY A 972 23.42 18.61 12.59
N TRP A 973 23.70 17.55 13.35
CA TRP A 973 24.52 16.40 12.96
C TRP A 973 23.87 15.09 13.40
N HIS A 974 24.25 13.98 12.77
CA HIS A 974 23.88 12.64 13.24
C HIS A 974 25.10 11.73 13.45
N VAL A 975 24.90 10.68 14.24
CA VAL A 975 25.70 9.45 14.25
C VAL A 975 24.73 8.25 14.27
N THR A 976 25.14 7.09 13.76
CA THR A 976 24.21 5.97 13.53
C THR A 976 23.96 5.12 14.78
N CYS A 977 24.92 5.08 15.71
CA CYS A 977 24.84 4.30 16.93
C CYS A 977 25.65 4.94 18.09
N PRO A 978 25.41 4.53 19.35
CA PRO A 978 26.15 5.02 20.52
C PRO A 978 27.67 4.88 20.39
N GLU A 979 28.13 3.81 19.74
CA GLU A 979 29.55 3.53 19.58
C GLU A 979 30.27 4.60 18.75
N GLU A 980 29.60 5.20 17.76
CA GLU A 980 30.15 6.31 16.98
C GLU A 980 30.30 7.60 17.80
N VAL A 981 29.45 7.82 18.82
CA VAL A 981 29.68 8.91 19.79
C VAL A 981 30.98 8.66 20.54
N VAL A 982 31.16 7.44 21.06
CA VAL A 982 32.36 7.07 21.83
C VAL A 982 33.62 7.13 20.96
N GLU A 983 33.56 6.71 19.69
CA GLU A 983 34.67 6.83 18.73
C GLU A 983 35.03 8.28 18.43
N ALA A 984 34.03 9.15 18.27
CA ALA A 984 34.29 10.57 18.11
C ALA A 984 35.01 11.13 19.34
N LEU A 985 34.63 10.73 20.56
CA LEU A 985 35.30 11.13 21.80
C LEU A 985 36.73 10.60 21.90
N GLU A 986 36.97 9.33 21.58
CA GLU A 986 38.32 8.75 21.57
C GLU A 986 39.24 9.45 20.58
N THR A 987 38.71 9.84 19.41
CA THR A 987 39.47 10.61 18.42
C THR A 987 39.93 11.95 18.98
N LEU A 988 39.14 12.58 19.87
CA LEU A 988 39.56 13.80 20.56
C LEU A 988 40.70 13.54 21.56
N LEU A 989 40.66 12.38 22.23
CA LEU A 989 41.64 11.98 23.26
C LEU A 989 42.97 11.53 22.66
N GLU A 990 42.97 10.81 21.54
CA GLU A 990 44.20 10.43 20.80
C GLU A 990 44.94 11.65 20.24
N MET A 991 44.26 12.78 20.18
CA MET A 991 44.76 14.05 19.64
C MET A 991 45.18 15.07 20.71
N GLN A 992 44.99 14.77 22.00
CA GLN A 992 45.57 15.49 23.15
C GLN A 992 47.04 15.09 23.32
#